data_AF-A0A1C6FG29-F1
#
_entry.id   AF-A0A1C6FG29-F1
#
_cell.length_a   1.000
_cell.length_b   1.000
_cell.length_c   1.000
_cell.angle_alpha   90.00
_cell.angle_beta   90.00
_cell.angle_gamma   90.00
#
_symmetry.space_group_name_H-M   'P 1'
#
loop_
_entity.id
_entity.type
_entity.pdbx_description
1 polymer ?
#
loop_
_entity_poly.entity_id
_entity_poly.type
_entity_poly.pdbx_seq_one_letter_code
_entity_poly.pdbx_strand_id
1 'polypeptide(L)'
;MATKEKLKTRAARAREEMRDTGRLVLRAPALVRTAECVIRLLLGAMLSGAEIFGGCAPFGLAMVGASGSGLDGFSALLGACFGYLSFQGFTQGLRYVAAAILIFSVSFAFYDVKVYRSAWFMPAVSAAMNFVTGFVYLSKRGWLTVDTIFFATELILTAGAVYFYRIVFSPWKRKEDGGELTMRQMVSFLILGGTVLITMSKITLFDGTISLGRFSAALAVMIAGYQCGIGVGAATGVAAGLAMDVATGGAPFYSMAFGFAGLITGVFRRQGKLFAALAYVIANAVAVLWTWDNGLQISILYEVFIASVIFMVLPQRAFRWAAALSVPERRRDTTAKAQEYLRERLDGAAGAFRSLQESLRQSLGSGGPNDNDAAAIFDRAANRVCRKCALQSACWQRDYITTFNALNDALPAMLDRGRGEPGDFPPHFSNRCLRFSAFLAAANEELVGLLYRRQYAARLRDNRSAVCREYGALAEVLGTAAAEFGRELVPDPVREKRIRQHLTALGLEGEAAAFYDQAGRLRVEIEGRGLDSLRTPEELKKLSALAGVPLRTAGEEEGKRLNKLVFAQAEPFMAVAGVAARKKDGQTVSGDTGAWFKLDDGSLYVLLCDGMGSGPAAGEDSSLAVRLLEQFLRAGIPAETALRTISSALALRGESAGGFTTIDLLRLDLFTGSMWVYKYGAAPTYVRKGKAVTRITGASLPAGLSAGEGGSPDVTTLKLEPGDMVLLVSDGVAGGGEDQWLRDMFSSFQGDSPKDLACALIQESDGKEVGPDDRTALVLRFSRQES
;
A
#
# COMPACT_ATOMS: atom_id res chain seq x y z
N MET A 1 -61.53 -13.69 -15.92
CA MET A 1 -61.52 -12.24 -15.65
C MET A 1 -60.43 -11.80 -14.65
N ALA A 2 -60.07 -12.62 -13.66
CA ALA A 2 -59.03 -12.33 -12.65
C ALA A 2 -57.59 -12.03 -13.18
N THR A 3 -57.24 -12.51 -14.37
CA THR A 3 -55.92 -12.30 -14.98
C THR A 3 -55.74 -10.87 -15.54
N LYS A 4 -56.82 -10.26 -16.03
CA LYS A 4 -56.81 -8.87 -16.54
C LYS A 4 -56.70 -7.85 -15.40
N GLU A 5 -57.31 -8.12 -14.24
CA GLU A 5 -57.21 -7.26 -13.06
C GLU A 5 -55.82 -7.30 -12.41
N LYS A 6 -55.17 -8.48 -12.35
CA LYS A 6 -53.78 -8.60 -11.85
C LYS A 6 -52.76 -7.86 -12.73
N LEU A 7 -53.02 -7.77 -14.03
CA LEU A 7 -52.19 -7.00 -14.98
C LEU A 7 -52.41 -5.49 -14.84
N LYS A 8 -53.65 -5.04 -14.67
CA LYS A 8 -53.98 -3.62 -14.46
C LYS A 8 -53.45 -3.07 -13.14
N THR A 9 -53.55 -3.84 -12.06
CA THR A 9 -53.03 -3.46 -10.73
C THR A 9 -51.50 -3.41 -10.70
N ARG A 10 -50.80 -4.32 -11.38
CA ARG A 10 -49.34 -4.26 -11.55
C ARG A 10 -48.90 -3.07 -12.42
N ALA A 11 -49.65 -2.73 -13.47
CA ALA A 11 -49.36 -1.57 -14.31
C ALA A 11 -49.61 -0.23 -13.61
N ALA A 12 -50.62 -0.16 -12.73
CA ALA A 12 -50.88 1.03 -11.91
C ALA A 12 -49.77 1.27 -10.89
N ARG A 13 -49.33 0.20 -10.19
CA ARG A 13 -48.25 0.27 -9.19
C ARG A 13 -46.90 0.65 -9.80
N ALA A 14 -46.61 0.20 -11.02
CA ALA A 14 -45.42 0.58 -11.78
C ALA A 14 -45.44 2.05 -12.26
N ARG A 15 -46.63 2.63 -12.48
CA ARG A 15 -46.79 4.06 -12.81
C ARG A 15 -46.59 4.97 -11.60
N GLU A 16 -46.99 4.50 -10.42
CA GLU A 16 -46.80 5.21 -9.15
C GLU A 16 -45.31 5.24 -8.76
N GLU A 17 -44.60 4.11 -8.85
CA GLU A 17 -43.15 4.04 -8.61
C GLU A 17 -42.33 4.87 -9.62
N MET A 18 -42.80 5.00 -10.86
CA MET A 18 -42.18 5.85 -11.89
C MET A 18 -42.26 7.35 -11.56
N ARG A 19 -43.29 7.76 -10.82
CA ARG A 19 -43.51 9.16 -10.42
C ARG A 19 -42.59 9.57 -9.26
N ASP A 20 -42.23 8.64 -8.38
CA ASP A 20 -41.44 8.93 -7.18
C ASP A 20 -39.91 8.75 -7.33
N THR A 21 -39.44 7.90 -8.26
CA THR A 21 -38.00 7.55 -8.33
C THR A 21 -37.32 7.78 -9.69
N GLY A 22 -38.06 8.18 -10.73
CA GLY A 22 -37.48 8.53 -12.04
C GLY A 22 -36.72 7.41 -12.77
N ARG A 23 -36.73 6.16 -12.26
CA ARG A 23 -36.15 4.98 -12.91
C ARG A 23 -37.06 3.76 -12.76
N LEU A 24 -37.54 3.26 -13.89
CA LEU A 24 -38.19 1.95 -14.00
C LEU A 24 -37.15 0.83 -13.82
N VAL A 25 -36.98 0.33 -12.61
CA VAL A 25 -36.29 -0.96 -12.38
C VAL A 25 -37.26 -2.08 -12.72
N LEU A 26 -37.32 -2.46 -13.99
CA LEU A 26 -38.05 -3.65 -14.45
C LEU A 26 -37.38 -4.91 -13.88
N ARG A 27 -37.83 -5.36 -12.70
CA ARG A 27 -37.56 -6.73 -12.22
C ARG A 27 -38.43 -7.70 -13.02
N ALA A 28 -37.92 -8.20 -14.14
CA ALA A 28 -38.62 -9.20 -14.96
C ALA A 28 -37.71 -10.41 -15.25
N PRO A 29 -37.62 -11.40 -14.34
CA PRO A 29 -36.93 -12.67 -14.61
C PRO A 29 -37.51 -13.41 -15.84
N ALA A 30 -38.74 -13.11 -16.23
CA ALA A 30 -39.33 -13.60 -17.48
C ALA A 30 -38.70 -12.94 -18.73
N LEU A 31 -38.43 -11.62 -18.71
CA LEU A 31 -37.81 -10.92 -19.84
C LEU A 31 -36.38 -11.38 -20.09
N VAL A 32 -35.62 -11.63 -19.02
CA VAL A 32 -34.24 -12.15 -19.13
C VAL A 32 -34.24 -13.55 -19.73
N ARG A 33 -35.13 -14.44 -19.26
CA ARG A 33 -35.28 -15.79 -19.83
C ARG A 33 -35.71 -15.76 -21.29
N THR A 34 -36.67 -14.91 -21.67
CA THR A 34 -37.05 -14.78 -23.08
C THR A 34 -35.91 -14.24 -23.94
N ALA A 35 -35.12 -13.29 -23.43
CA ALA A 35 -33.96 -12.78 -24.15
C ALA A 35 -32.88 -13.86 -24.33
N GLU A 36 -32.62 -14.66 -23.30
CA GLU A 36 -31.69 -15.79 -23.37
C GLU A 36 -32.13 -16.85 -24.39
N CYS A 37 -33.42 -17.22 -24.43
CA CYS A 37 -33.95 -18.14 -25.44
C CYS A 37 -33.82 -17.56 -26.86
N VAL A 38 -34.10 -16.26 -27.04
CA VAL A 38 -33.95 -15.59 -28.35
C VAL A 38 -32.48 -15.57 -28.79
N ILE A 39 -31.55 -15.28 -27.88
CA ILE A 39 -30.11 -15.32 -28.17
C ILE A 39 -29.69 -16.73 -28.61
N ARG A 40 -30.12 -17.77 -27.89
CA ARG A 40 -29.79 -19.16 -28.21
C ARG A 40 -30.38 -19.62 -29.54
N LEU A 41 -31.59 -19.18 -29.88
CA LEU A 41 -32.22 -19.41 -31.18
C LEU A 41 -31.42 -18.74 -32.32
N LEU A 42 -31.08 -17.46 -32.17
CA LEU A 42 -30.32 -16.73 -33.19
C LEU A 42 -28.91 -17.33 -33.39
N LEU A 43 -28.21 -17.63 -32.29
CA LEU A 43 -26.89 -18.26 -32.35
C LEU A 43 -26.96 -19.67 -32.95
N GLY A 44 -27.97 -20.47 -32.62
CA GLY A 44 -28.19 -21.78 -33.24
C GLY A 44 -28.38 -21.68 -34.76
N ALA A 45 -29.17 -20.71 -35.22
CA ALA A 45 -29.39 -20.47 -36.64
C ALA A 45 -28.12 -19.98 -37.36
N MET A 46 -27.42 -19.00 -36.79
CA MET A 46 -26.20 -18.46 -37.38
C MET A 46 -25.10 -19.52 -37.45
N LEU A 47 -24.77 -20.17 -36.32
CA LEU A 47 -23.66 -21.14 -36.22
C LEU A 47 -23.82 -22.37 -37.12
N SER A 48 -25.05 -22.68 -37.55
CA SER A 48 -25.31 -23.74 -38.54
C SER A 48 -24.77 -23.41 -39.94
N GLY A 49 -24.54 -22.12 -40.23
CA GLY A 49 -23.92 -21.66 -41.48
C GLY A 49 -22.39 -21.74 -41.50
N ALA A 50 -21.72 -21.95 -40.35
CA ALA A 50 -20.26 -21.96 -40.26
C ALA A 50 -19.73 -23.30 -40.78
N GLU A 51 -19.30 -23.27 -42.04
CA GLU A 51 -18.73 -24.41 -42.74
C GLU A 51 -17.22 -24.33 -42.71
N ILE A 52 -16.59 -25.48 -42.51
CA ILE A 52 -15.15 -25.68 -42.47
C ILE A 52 -14.82 -26.76 -43.51
N PHE A 53 -13.68 -26.60 -44.20
CA PHE A 53 -13.11 -27.60 -45.10
C PHE A 53 -14.08 -28.13 -46.18
N GLY A 54 -14.88 -27.24 -46.78
CA GLY A 54 -15.67 -27.55 -47.98
C GLY A 54 -16.88 -28.48 -47.78
N GLY A 55 -17.51 -28.47 -46.59
CA GLY A 55 -18.82 -29.08 -46.41
C GLY A 55 -19.23 -29.42 -44.97
N CYS A 56 -18.34 -29.24 -43.98
CA CYS A 56 -18.61 -29.65 -42.60
C CYS A 56 -19.08 -28.49 -41.74
N ALA A 57 -20.24 -28.60 -41.07
CA ALA A 57 -20.81 -27.52 -40.26
C ALA A 57 -21.09 -27.94 -38.79
N PRO A 58 -20.04 -28.11 -37.95
CA PRO A 58 -20.18 -28.69 -36.60
C PRO A 58 -20.75 -27.74 -35.53
N PHE A 59 -20.73 -26.42 -35.76
CA PHE A 59 -20.99 -25.45 -34.68
C PHE A 59 -22.46 -25.26 -34.30
N GLY A 60 -23.40 -25.48 -35.23
CA GLY A 60 -24.83 -25.51 -34.92
C GLY A 60 -25.17 -26.65 -33.96
N LEU A 61 -24.64 -27.85 -34.20
CA LEU A 61 -24.73 -28.99 -33.28
C LEU A 61 -24.12 -28.68 -31.92
N ALA A 62 -22.98 -28.00 -31.92
CA ALA A 62 -22.31 -27.64 -30.68
C ALA A 62 -23.13 -26.66 -29.82
N MET A 63 -23.86 -25.74 -30.45
CA MET A 63 -24.75 -24.81 -29.76
C MET A 63 -25.94 -25.53 -29.10
N VAL A 64 -26.52 -26.53 -29.77
CA VAL A 64 -27.58 -27.37 -29.21
C VAL A 64 -27.06 -28.18 -28.01
N GLY A 65 -25.86 -28.78 -28.13
CA GLY A 65 -25.22 -29.51 -27.04
C GLY A 65 -24.85 -28.63 -25.84
N ALA A 66 -24.48 -27.37 -26.06
CA ALA A 66 -24.13 -26.43 -24.99
C ALA A 66 -25.34 -25.82 -24.27
N SER A 67 -26.50 -25.75 -24.94
CA SER A 67 -27.71 -25.08 -24.43
C SER A 67 -28.55 -25.91 -23.45
N GLY A 68 -28.23 -27.19 -23.27
CA GLY A 68 -28.82 -28.06 -22.25
C GLY A 68 -30.21 -28.61 -22.62
N SER A 69 -30.97 -29.06 -21.63
CA SER A 69 -32.24 -29.80 -21.80
C SER A 69 -33.52 -28.96 -21.65
N GLY A 70 -33.40 -27.69 -21.28
CA GLY A 70 -34.54 -26.79 -21.03
C GLY A 70 -35.09 -26.10 -22.29
N LEU A 71 -35.96 -25.08 -22.06
CA LEU A 71 -36.47 -24.19 -23.12
C LEU A 71 -35.36 -23.55 -23.95
N ASP A 72 -34.21 -23.32 -23.31
CA ASP A 72 -32.98 -22.84 -23.90
C ASP A 72 -32.40 -23.79 -24.95
N GLY A 73 -32.32 -25.09 -24.63
CA GLY A 73 -31.91 -26.13 -25.58
C GLY A 73 -32.89 -26.28 -26.74
N PHE A 74 -34.19 -26.20 -26.45
CA PHE A 74 -35.23 -26.27 -27.47
C PHE A 74 -35.16 -25.06 -28.43
N SER A 75 -34.91 -23.87 -27.92
CA SER A 75 -34.73 -22.66 -28.73
C SER A 75 -33.50 -22.75 -29.64
N ALA A 76 -32.38 -23.26 -29.13
CA ALA A 76 -31.18 -23.53 -29.92
C ALA A 76 -31.42 -24.60 -31.00
N LEU A 77 -32.20 -25.65 -30.69
CA LEU A 77 -32.59 -26.68 -31.66
C LEU A 77 -33.40 -26.10 -32.81
N LEU A 78 -34.46 -25.32 -32.52
CA LEU A 78 -35.27 -24.67 -33.55
C LEU A 78 -34.42 -23.74 -34.44
N GLY A 79 -33.54 -22.96 -33.81
CA GLY A 79 -32.57 -22.13 -34.52
C GLY A 79 -31.67 -22.96 -35.44
N ALA A 80 -31.04 -24.02 -34.92
CA ALA A 80 -30.16 -24.89 -35.68
C ALA A 80 -30.87 -25.59 -36.84
N CYS A 81 -32.09 -26.09 -36.63
CA CYS A 81 -32.89 -26.70 -37.70
C CYS A 81 -33.16 -25.72 -38.84
N PHE A 82 -33.54 -24.48 -38.50
CA PHE A 82 -33.74 -23.42 -39.48
C PHE A 82 -32.44 -23.08 -40.22
N GLY A 83 -31.33 -22.91 -39.49
CA GLY A 83 -30.04 -22.57 -40.05
C GLY A 83 -29.48 -23.64 -41.00
N TYR A 84 -29.51 -24.92 -40.60
CA TYR A 84 -29.01 -26.02 -41.44
C TYR A 84 -29.81 -26.18 -42.75
N LEU A 85 -31.14 -26.04 -42.69
CA LEU A 85 -31.97 -26.11 -43.89
C LEU A 85 -31.76 -24.90 -44.82
N SER A 86 -31.48 -23.72 -44.25
CA SER A 86 -31.26 -22.49 -45.02
C SER A 86 -29.87 -22.41 -45.66
N PHE A 87 -28.81 -22.85 -44.96
CA PHE A 87 -27.43 -22.62 -45.39
C PHE A 87 -26.76 -23.84 -46.06
N GLN A 88 -27.14 -25.08 -45.72
CA GLN A 88 -26.46 -26.31 -46.18
C GLN A 88 -27.26 -27.09 -47.25
N GLY A 89 -28.44 -26.60 -47.64
CA GLY A 89 -29.33 -27.29 -48.57
C GLY A 89 -30.05 -28.49 -47.96
N PHE A 90 -30.99 -29.07 -48.72
CA PHE A 90 -31.95 -30.03 -48.16
C PHE A 90 -31.33 -31.37 -47.70
N THR A 91 -30.44 -31.96 -48.51
CA THR A 91 -29.88 -33.30 -48.24
C THR A 91 -28.84 -33.29 -47.12
N GLN A 92 -27.90 -32.35 -47.15
CA GLN A 92 -26.88 -32.22 -46.10
C GLN A 92 -27.48 -31.62 -44.82
N GLY A 93 -28.40 -30.66 -44.94
CA GLY A 93 -29.11 -30.08 -43.80
C GLY A 93 -29.87 -31.13 -42.99
N LEU A 94 -30.53 -32.11 -43.64
CA LEU A 94 -31.26 -33.19 -42.95
C LEU A 94 -30.36 -34.06 -42.06
N ARG A 95 -29.11 -34.32 -42.45
CA ARG A 95 -28.13 -35.05 -41.60
C ARG A 95 -27.90 -34.30 -40.29
N TYR A 96 -27.63 -33.00 -40.38
CA TYR A 96 -27.35 -32.15 -39.21
C TYR A 96 -28.59 -31.93 -38.35
N VAL A 97 -29.77 -31.79 -38.96
CA VAL A 97 -31.05 -31.72 -38.25
C VAL A 97 -31.29 -33.00 -37.44
N ALA A 98 -31.07 -34.18 -38.04
CA ALA A 98 -31.20 -35.45 -37.33
C ALA A 98 -30.23 -35.55 -36.15
N ALA A 99 -28.98 -35.13 -36.34
CA ALA A 99 -27.99 -35.09 -35.26
C ALA A 99 -28.40 -34.12 -34.14
N ALA A 100 -28.89 -32.92 -34.48
CA ALA A 100 -29.34 -31.93 -33.50
C ALA A 100 -30.52 -32.44 -32.66
N ILE A 101 -31.50 -33.10 -33.29
CA ILE A 101 -32.65 -33.70 -32.60
C ILE A 101 -32.19 -34.80 -31.65
N LEU A 102 -31.26 -35.67 -32.08
CA LEU A 102 -30.70 -36.72 -31.22
C LEU A 102 -29.93 -36.14 -30.04
N ILE A 103 -29.10 -35.11 -30.25
CA ILE A 103 -28.36 -34.42 -29.18
C ILE A 103 -29.32 -33.82 -28.15
N PHE A 104 -30.36 -33.12 -28.60
CA PHE A 104 -31.38 -32.56 -27.72
C PHE A 104 -32.16 -33.66 -26.99
N SER A 105 -32.52 -34.76 -27.66
CA SER A 105 -33.25 -35.88 -27.06
C SER A 105 -32.46 -36.56 -25.96
N VAL A 106 -31.15 -36.77 -26.15
CA VAL A 106 -30.26 -37.32 -25.11
C VAL A 106 -30.10 -36.32 -23.97
N SER A 107 -29.97 -35.03 -24.27
CA SER A 107 -29.93 -33.97 -23.24
C SER A 107 -31.19 -33.97 -22.38
N PHE A 108 -32.37 -34.08 -23.01
CA PHE A 108 -33.68 -34.14 -22.36
C PHE A 108 -33.89 -35.43 -21.56
N ALA A 109 -33.43 -36.59 -22.05
CA ALA A 109 -33.61 -37.86 -21.36
C ALA A 109 -32.69 -38.03 -20.13
N PHE A 110 -31.46 -37.51 -20.18
CA PHE A 110 -30.45 -37.73 -19.14
C PHE A 110 -30.23 -36.54 -18.20
N TYR A 111 -31.11 -35.53 -18.23
CA TYR A 111 -30.92 -34.30 -17.44
C TYR A 111 -30.87 -34.54 -15.91
N ASP A 112 -31.56 -35.58 -15.41
CA ASP A 112 -31.62 -35.94 -13.98
C ASP A 112 -30.42 -36.78 -13.49
N VAL A 113 -29.57 -37.28 -14.39
CA VAL A 113 -28.47 -38.19 -14.03
C VAL A 113 -27.24 -37.40 -13.58
N LYS A 114 -26.59 -37.82 -12.48
CA LYS A 114 -25.37 -37.17 -11.95
C LYS A 114 -24.25 -37.04 -13.00
N VAL A 115 -24.18 -37.97 -13.94
CA VAL A 115 -23.21 -37.98 -15.05
C VAL A 115 -23.36 -36.77 -15.98
N TYR A 116 -24.58 -36.23 -16.14
CA TYR A 116 -24.85 -35.02 -16.95
C TYR A 116 -24.12 -33.78 -16.41
N ARG A 117 -23.84 -33.74 -15.10
CA ARG A 117 -23.09 -32.65 -14.47
C ARG A 117 -21.59 -32.70 -14.77
N SER A 118 -21.07 -33.80 -15.32
CA SER A 118 -19.68 -33.87 -15.76
C SER A 118 -19.44 -32.91 -16.93
N ALA A 119 -18.27 -32.24 -16.93
CA ALA A 119 -17.90 -31.28 -17.97
C ALA A 119 -17.78 -31.93 -19.36
N TRP A 120 -17.40 -33.21 -19.41
CA TRP A 120 -17.13 -33.96 -20.65
C TRP A 120 -18.30 -34.76 -21.21
N PHE A 121 -19.41 -34.91 -20.46
CA PHE A 121 -20.55 -35.73 -20.89
C PHE A 121 -21.19 -35.20 -22.18
N MET A 122 -21.62 -33.92 -22.18
CA MET A 122 -22.26 -33.31 -23.35
C MET A 122 -21.34 -33.20 -24.59
N PRO A 123 -20.05 -32.84 -24.47
CA PRO A 123 -19.09 -32.94 -25.58
C PRO A 123 -19.03 -34.34 -26.22
N ALA A 124 -18.90 -35.39 -25.40
CA ALA A 124 -18.81 -36.76 -25.88
C ALA A 124 -20.10 -37.24 -26.54
N VAL A 125 -21.26 -36.93 -25.94
CA VAL A 125 -22.58 -37.26 -26.50
C VAL A 125 -22.80 -36.56 -27.83
N SER A 126 -22.43 -35.27 -27.94
CA SER A 126 -22.63 -34.49 -29.16
C SER A 126 -21.78 -35.03 -30.32
N ALA A 127 -20.53 -35.40 -30.04
CA ALA A 127 -19.67 -36.07 -31.02
C ALA A 127 -20.20 -37.46 -31.38
N ALA A 128 -20.68 -38.26 -30.42
CA ALA A 128 -21.23 -39.58 -30.69
C ALA A 128 -22.49 -39.52 -31.59
N MET A 129 -23.41 -38.58 -31.34
CA MET A 129 -24.60 -38.42 -32.18
C MET A 129 -24.26 -37.88 -33.57
N ASN A 130 -23.27 -36.99 -33.69
CA ASN A 130 -22.75 -36.58 -35.00
C ASN A 130 -22.05 -37.75 -35.72
N PHE A 131 -21.34 -38.62 -34.98
CA PHE A 131 -20.71 -39.81 -35.53
C PHE A 131 -21.74 -40.77 -36.13
N VAL A 132 -22.81 -41.10 -35.40
CA VAL A 132 -23.86 -42.03 -35.87
C VAL A 132 -24.51 -41.52 -37.16
N THR A 133 -24.92 -40.25 -37.19
CA THR A 133 -25.57 -39.67 -38.37
C THR A 133 -24.61 -39.48 -39.54
N GLY A 134 -23.37 -39.09 -39.28
CA GLY A 134 -22.34 -38.95 -40.29
C GLY A 134 -21.87 -40.27 -40.88
N PHE A 135 -21.72 -41.32 -40.06
CA PHE A 135 -21.33 -42.65 -40.52
C PHE A 135 -22.33 -43.21 -41.52
N VAL A 136 -23.64 -43.09 -41.25
CA VAL A 136 -24.71 -43.53 -42.17
C VAL A 136 -24.66 -42.77 -43.49
N TYR A 137 -24.37 -41.46 -43.44
CA TYR A 137 -24.32 -40.60 -44.62
C TYR A 137 -23.08 -40.87 -45.48
N LEU A 138 -21.90 -40.95 -44.86
CA LEU A 138 -20.61 -41.21 -45.53
C LEU A 138 -20.52 -42.65 -46.05
N SER A 139 -21.12 -43.62 -45.36
CA SER A 139 -21.18 -45.02 -45.83
C SER A 139 -21.91 -45.18 -47.16
N LYS A 140 -22.80 -44.25 -47.55
CA LYS A 140 -23.44 -44.25 -48.88
C LYS A 140 -22.55 -43.66 -49.98
N ARG A 141 -21.58 -42.81 -49.63
CA ARG A 141 -20.70 -42.08 -50.56
C ARG A 141 -19.37 -42.80 -50.81
N GLY A 142 -18.97 -43.69 -49.90
CA GLY A 142 -17.67 -44.38 -49.90
C GLY A 142 -16.66 -43.69 -48.98
N TRP A 143 -15.71 -44.46 -48.43
CA TRP A 143 -14.70 -43.94 -47.50
C TRP A 143 -13.40 -43.62 -48.25
N LEU A 144 -13.19 -42.35 -48.58
CA LEU A 144 -11.89 -41.83 -49.00
C LEU A 144 -11.08 -41.39 -47.78
N THR A 145 -9.75 -41.46 -47.87
CA THR A 145 -8.84 -41.05 -46.78
C THR A 145 -9.08 -39.59 -46.38
N VAL A 146 -9.33 -38.71 -47.35
CA VAL A 146 -9.59 -37.27 -47.13
C VAL A 146 -10.91 -37.05 -46.37
N ASP A 147 -11.98 -37.72 -46.79
CA ASP A 147 -13.30 -37.61 -46.13
C ASP A 147 -13.26 -38.14 -44.69
N THR A 148 -12.45 -39.18 -44.44
CA THR A 148 -12.26 -39.73 -43.10
C THR A 148 -11.54 -38.72 -42.18
N ILE A 149 -10.54 -38.00 -42.70
CA ILE A 149 -9.81 -36.96 -41.95
C ILE A 149 -10.72 -35.77 -41.64
N PHE A 150 -11.49 -35.28 -42.63
CA PHE A 150 -12.43 -34.18 -42.42
C PHE A 150 -13.55 -34.57 -41.46
N PHE A 151 -14.08 -35.78 -41.56
CA PHE A 151 -15.08 -36.28 -40.63
C PHE A 151 -14.54 -36.43 -39.20
N ALA A 152 -13.33 -36.98 -39.02
CA ALA A 152 -12.70 -37.06 -37.70
C ALA A 152 -12.48 -35.66 -37.09
N THR A 153 -12.05 -34.71 -37.92
CA THR A 153 -11.85 -33.31 -37.51
C THR A 153 -13.18 -32.65 -37.12
N GLU A 154 -14.25 -32.90 -37.88
CA GLU A 154 -15.61 -32.43 -37.59
C GLU A 154 -16.10 -32.89 -36.20
N LEU A 155 -15.85 -34.15 -35.83
CA LEU A 155 -16.22 -34.71 -34.53
C LEU A 155 -15.45 -34.06 -33.37
N ILE A 156 -14.14 -33.87 -33.55
CA ILE A 156 -13.28 -33.21 -32.56
C ILE A 156 -13.72 -31.76 -32.36
N LEU A 157 -13.98 -31.03 -33.45
CA LEU A 157 -14.47 -29.65 -33.39
C LEU A 157 -15.85 -29.54 -32.75
N THR A 158 -16.75 -30.51 -33.02
CA THR A 158 -18.07 -30.56 -32.38
C THR A 158 -17.91 -30.70 -30.86
N ALA A 159 -17.11 -31.66 -30.38
CA ALA A 159 -16.88 -31.85 -28.95
C ALA A 159 -16.21 -30.63 -28.29
N GLY A 160 -15.15 -30.10 -28.92
CA GLY A 160 -14.42 -28.94 -28.43
C GLY A 160 -15.30 -27.70 -28.32
N ALA A 161 -16.10 -27.42 -29.35
CA ALA A 161 -17.02 -26.28 -29.36
C ALA A 161 -18.10 -26.40 -28.28
N VAL A 162 -18.67 -27.60 -28.03
CA VAL A 162 -19.63 -27.82 -26.93
C VAL A 162 -19.00 -27.48 -25.58
N TYR A 163 -17.75 -27.91 -25.35
CA TYR A 163 -17.04 -27.65 -24.10
C TYR A 163 -16.85 -26.14 -23.87
N PHE A 164 -16.34 -25.40 -24.86
CA PHE A 164 -16.12 -23.95 -24.73
C PHE A 164 -17.43 -23.15 -24.67
N TYR A 165 -18.43 -23.49 -25.47
CA TYR A 165 -19.74 -22.81 -25.42
C TYR A 165 -20.44 -23.03 -24.08
N ARG A 166 -20.33 -24.21 -23.48
CA ARG A 166 -20.87 -24.47 -22.14
C ARG A 166 -20.22 -23.59 -21.06
N ILE A 167 -18.94 -23.22 -21.21
CA ILE A 167 -18.27 -22.28 -20.31
C ILE A 167 -18.86 -20.88 -20.47
N VAL A 168 -19.13 -20.44 -21.71
CA VAL A 168 -19.77 -19.14 -22.01
C VAL A 168 -21.17 -19.03 -21.40
N PHE A 169 -22.00 -20.08 -21.55
CA PHE A 169 -23.39 -20.07 -21.12
C PHE A 169 -23.63 -20.66 -19.72
N SER A 170 -22.58 -21.06 -19.01
CA SER A 170 -22.73 -21.50 -17.62
C SER A 170 -23.36 -20.38 -16.80
N PRO A 171 -24.40 -20.65 -15.98
CA PRO A 171 -25.11 -19.61 -15.27
C PRO A 171 -24.09 -18.82 -14.45
N TRP A 172 -24.03 -17.51 -14.68
CA TRP A 172 -23.34 -16.54 -13.83
C TRP A 172 -23.90 -16.70 -12.42
N LYS A 173 -23.36 -17.65 -11.66
CA LYS A 173 -23.69 -17.85 -10.26
C LYS A 173 -23.44 -16.51 -9.60
N ARG A 174 -24.54 -15.94 -9.12
CA ARG A 174 -24.65 -14.82 -8.17
C ARG A 174 -23.28 -14.27 -7.76
N LYS A 175 -22.97 -13.12 -8.36
CA LYS A 175 -21.95 -12.14 -7.98
C LYS A 175 -21.86 -12.00 -6.45
N GLU A 176 -21.02 -12.81 -5.82
CA GLU A 176 -20.45 -12.53 -4.50
C GLU A 176 -18.97 -12.15 -4.64
N ASP A 177 -18.29 -12.68 -5.65
CA ASP A 177 -16.96 -12.21 -6.05
C ASP A 177 -17.04 -11.49 -7.39
N GLY A 178 -16.61 -10.23 -7.43
CA GLY A 178 -16.39 -9.47 -8.66
C GLY A 178 -15.22 -10.01 -9.48
N GLY A 179 -15.22 -11.31 -9.76
CA GLY A 179 -14.15 -12.02 -10.44
C GLY A 179 -14.02 -11.59 -11.89
N GLU A 180 -12.78 -11.32 -12.28
CA GLU A 180 -12.33 -11.14 -13.65
C GLU A 180 -12.77 -12.32 -14.53
N LEU A 181 -12.94 -12.07 -15.85
CA LEU A 181 -13.09 -13.15 -16.82
C LEU A 181 -11.85 -14.04 -16.73
N THR A 182 -12.03 -15.30 -16.36
CA THR A 182 -10.91 -16.25 -16.31
C THR A 182 -10.32 -16.38 -17.73
N MET A 183 -9.01 -16.62 -17.87
CA MET A 183 -8.39 -16.84 -19.19
C MET A 183 -9.16 -17.88 -20.04
N ARG A 184 -9.71 -18.92 -19.39
CA ARG A 184 -10.59 -19.91 -20.02
C ARG A 184 -11.89 -19.32 -20.58
N GLN A 185 -12.53 -18.39 -19.87
CA GLN A 185 -13.74 -17.70 -20.33
C GLN A 185 -13.43 -16.76 -21.49
N MET A 186 -12.33 -16.00 -21.42
CA MET A 186 -11.88 -15.13 -22.50
C MET A 186 -11.63 -15.92 -23.80
N VAL A 187 -10.90 -17.05 -23.71
CA VAL A 187 -10.69 -17.95 -24.84
C VAL A 187 -12.03 -18.49 -25.37
N SER A 188 -12.97 -18.85 -24.48
CA SER A 188 -14.28 -19.36 -24.89
C SER A 188 -15.13 -18.31 -25.65
N PHE A 189 -15.08 -17.04 -25.22
CA PHE A 189 -15.72 -15.93 -25.93
C PHE A 189 -15.06 -15.63 -27.27
N LEU A 190 -13.73 -15.70 -27.36
CA LEU A 190 -13.01 -15.54 -28.63
C LEU A 190 -13.36 -16.66 -29.62
N ILE A 191 -13.49 -17.91 -29.16
CA ILE A 191 -13.91 -19.04 -30.00
C ILE A 191 -15.34 -18.82 -30.51
N LEU A 192 -16.29 -18.47 -29.63
CA LEU A 192 -17.68 -18.19 -30.04
C LEU A 192 -17.76 -16.99 -31.01
N GLY A 193 -16.99 -15.93 -30.76
CA GLY A 193 -16.91 -14.78 -31.67
C GLY A 193 -16.35 -15.18 -33.04
N GLY A 194 -15.25 -15.94 -33.06
CA GLY A 194 -14.62 -16.43 -34.29
C GLY A 194 -15.55 -17.30 -35.12
N THR A 195 -16.29 -18.21 -34.49
CA THR A 195 -17.24 -19.08 -35.20
C THR A 195 -18.43 -18.30 -35.75
N VAL A 196 -18.93 -17.28 -35.05
CA VAL A 196 -19.94 -16.36 -35.60
C VAL A 196 -19.37 -15.59 -36.80
N LEU A 197 -18.13 -15.11 -36.74
CA LEU A 197 -17.50 -14.42 -37.87
C LEU A 197 -17.40 -15.32 -39.12
N ILE A 198 -17.10 -16.62 -38.95
CA ILE A 198 -17.11 -17.61 -40.05
C ILE A 198 -18.49 -17.71 -40.72
N THR A 199 -19.58 -17.65 -39.95
CA THR A 199 -20.93 -17.65 -40.53
C THR A 199 -21.19 -16.38 -41.34
N MET A 200 -20.75 -15.23 -40.81
CA MET A 200 -20.95 -13.93 -41.43
C MET A 200 -20.10 -13.75 -42.68
N SER A 201 -18.99 -14.49 -42.83
CA SER A 201 -18.14 -14.36 -44.01
C SER A 201 -18.81 -14.86 -45.29
N LYS A 202 -19.79 -15.76 -45.18
CA LYS A 202 -20.60 -16.24 -46.30
C LYS A 202 -21.61 -15.23 -46.82
N ILE A 203 -21.94 -14.21 -46.02
CA ILE A 203 -22.83 -13.13 -46.45
C ILE A 203 -21.99 -12.12 -47.23
N THR A 204 -22.05 -12.21 -48.56
CA THR A 204 -21.37 -11.29 -49.46
C THR A 204 -22.34 -10.23 -50.00
N LEU A 205 -21.88 -8.99 -50.02
CA LEU A 205 -22.58 -7.82 -50.57
C LEU A 205 -21.85 -7.37 -51.85
N PHE A 206 -22.59 -6.85 -52.83
CA PHE A 206 -22.07 -6.35 -54.12
C PHE A 206 -21.28 -7.41 -54.92
N ASP A 207 -21.99 -8.39 -55.48
CA ASP A 207 -21.46 -9.43 -56.39
C ASP A 207 -20.14 -10.09 -55.91
N GLY A 208 -20.08 -10.43 -54.62
CA GLY A 208 -18.97 -11.20 -54.05
C GLY A 208 -17.72 -10.39 -53.65
N THR A 209 -17.74 -9.06 -53.79
CA THR A 209 -16.56 -8.23 -53.54
C THR A 209 -16.30 -7.92 -52.06
N ILE A 210 -17.37 -7.79 -51.25
CA ILE A 210 -17.29 -7.42 -49.82
C ILE A 210 -17.94 -8.51 -48.95
N SER A 211 -17.17 -9.08 -48.02
CA SER A 211 -17.64 -10.05 -47.03
C SER A 211 -17.95 -9.39 -45.69
N LEU A 212 -19.16 -9.61 -45.17
CA LEU A 212 -19.61 -9.04 -43.89
C LEU A 212 -18.76 -9.58 -42.71
N GLY A 213 -18.33 -10.85 -42.77
CA GLY A 213 -17.47 -11.48 -41.76
C GLY A 213 -16.08 -10.86 -41.71
N ARG A 214 -15.43 -10.64 -42.86
CA ARG A 214 -14.07 -10.06 -42.90
C ARG A 214 -14.06 -8.59 -42.47
N PHE A 215 -15.04 -7.83 -42.94
CA PHE A 215 -15.25 -6.45 -42.51
C PHE A 215 -15.44 -6.33 -40.98
N SER A 216 -16.31 -7.17 -40.40
CA SER A 216 -16.58 -7.15 -38.95
C SER A 216 -15.38 -7.64 -38.13
N ALA A 217 -14.62 -8.62 -38.64
CA ALA A 217 -13.35 -9.05 -38.07
C ALA A 217 -12.32 -7.90 -38.05
N ALA A 218 -12.14 -7.19 -39.17
CA ALA A 218 -11.22 -6.05 -39.24
C ALA A 218 -11.59 -4.94 -38.24
N LEU A 219 -12.88 -4.61 -38.14
CA LEU A 219 -13.38 -3.63 -37.17
C LEU A 219 -13.13 -4.08 -35.72
N ALA A 220 -13.40 -5.35 -35.39
CA ALA A 220 -13.18 -5.89 -34.05
C ALA A 220 -11.70 -5.86 -33.63
N VAL A 221 -10.79 -6.24 -34.54
CA VAL A 221 -9.34 -6.23 -34.29
C VAL A 221 -8.83 -4.82 -34.07
N MET A 222 -9.29 -3.85 -34.86
CA MET A 222 -8.91 -2.45 -34.72
C MET A 222 -9.45 -1.83 -33.41
N ILE A 223 -10.68 -2.16 -33.01
CA ILE A 223 -11.24 -1.74 -31.70
C ILE A 223 -10.42 -2.35 -30.55
N ALA A 224 -10.12 -3.65 -30.62
CA ALA A 224 -9.36 -4.36 -29.59
C ALA A 224 -7.92 -3.83 -29.47
N GLY A 225 -7.23 -3.61 -30.60
CA GLY A 225 -5.88 -3.05 -30.61
C GLY A 225 -5.82 -1.63 -30.03
N TYR A 226 -6.79 -0.77 -30.38
CA TYR A 226 -6.84 0.59 -29.86
C TYR A 226 -7.12 0.65 -28.35
N GLN A 227 -8.05 -0.17 -27.84
CA GLN A 227 -8.43 -0.14 -26.42
C GLN A 227 -7.43 -0.90 -25.53
N CYS A 228 -7.10 -2.13 -25.92
CA CYS A 228 -6.40 -3.09 -25.05
C CYS A 228 -4.89 -3.16 -25.32
N GLY A 229 -4.39 -2.42 -26.32
CA GLY A 229 -2.97 -2.32 -26.63
C GLY A 229 -2.42 -3.52 -27.39
N ILE A 230 -1.08 -3.60 -27.43
CA ILE A 230 -0.31 -4.46 -28.34
C ILE A 230 -0.69 -5.94 -28.22
N GLY A 231 -0.68 -6.49 -27.00
CA GLY A 231 -0.87 -7.92 -26.78
C GLY A 231 -2.27 -8.42 -27.17
N VAL A 232 -3.31 -7.71 -26.74
CA VAL A 232 -4.70 -8.08 -27.05
C VAL A 232 -5.04 -7.79 -28.50
N GLY A 233 -4.51 -6.71 -29.09
CA GLY A 233 -4.67 -6.40 -30.50
C GLY A 233 -4.09 -7.49 -31.41
N ALA A 234 -2.87 -7.95 -31.12
CA ALA A 234 -2.23 -9.04 -31.86
C ALA A 234 -2.98 -10.37 -31.68
N ALA A 235 -3.34 -10.74 -30.45
CA ALA A 235 -4.05 -11.99 -30.16
C ALA A 235 -5.44 -12.03 -30.81
N THR A 236 -6.20 -10.93 -30.74
CA THR A 236 -7.50 -10.81 -31.42
C THR A 236 -7.33 -10.83 -32.93
N GLY A 237 -6.28 -10.19 -33.45
CA GLY A 237 -5.91 -10.20 -34.87
C GLY A 237 -5.66 -11.60 -35.41
N VAL A 238 -4.80 -12.38 -34.73
CA VAL A 238 -4.52 -13.77 -35.11
C VAL A 238 -5.76 -14.65 -34.99
N ALA A 239 -6.54 -14.53 -33.91
CA ALA A 239 -7.74 -15.34 -33.74
C ALA A 239 -8.82 -15.04 -34.80
N ALA A 240 -9.07 -13.76 -35.09
CA ALA A 240 -10.02 -13.35 -36.11
C ALA A 240 -9.54 -13.70 -37.52
N GLY A 241 -8.23 -13.56 -37.77
CA GLY A 241 -7.61 -13.93 -39.05
C GLY A 241 -7.65 -15.45 -39.29
N LEU A 242 -7.36 -16.27 -38.29
CA LEU A 242 -7.49 -17.74 -38.38
C LEU A 242 -8.93 -18.14 -38.71
N ALA A 243 -9.91 -17.48 -38.10
CA ALA A 243 -11.32 -17.71 -38.42
C ALA A 243 -11.62 -17.40 -39.89
N MET A 244 -11.09 -16.30 -40.44
CA MET A 244 -11.28 -15.94 -41.85
C MET A 244 -10.54 -16.88 -42.81
N ASP A 245 -9.32 -17.31 -42.47
CA ASP A 245 -8.54 -18.27 -43.26
C ASP A 245 -9.24 -19.62 -43.36
N VAL A 246 -9.81 -20.10 -42.25
CA VAL A 246 -10.61 -21.32 -42.22
C VAL A 246 -11.87 -21.19 -43.08
N ALA A 247 -12.49 -20.01 -43.09
CA ALA A 247 -13.70 -19.77 -43.88
C ALA A 247 -13.44 -19.69 -45.39
N THR A 248 -12.26 -19.20 -45.81
CA THR A 248 -11.88 -19.12 -47.23
C THR A 248 -11.26 -20.41 -47.76
N GLY A 249 -10.75 -21.28 -46.89
CA GLY A 249 -10.18 -22.57 -47.27
C GLY A 249 -8.84 -22.47 -48.03
N GLY A 250 -8.13 -21.35 -47.88
CA GLY A 250 -6.86 -21.06 -48.56
C GLY A 250 -5.65 -21.01 -47.63
N ALA A 251 -4.51 -20.55 -48.15
CA ALA A 251 -3.32 -20.29 -47.34
C ALA A 251 -3.59 -19.23 -46.26
N PRO A 252 -2.94 -19.31 -45.07
CA PRO A 252 -3.26 -18.48 -43.91
C PRO A 252 -2.78 -17.02 -44.08
N PHE A 253 -3.51 -16.24 -44.86
CA PHE A 253 -3.22 -14.85 -45.17
C PHE A 253 -3.80 -13.88 -44.13
N TYR A 254 -5.07 -14.06 -43.76
CA TYR A 254 -5.78 -13.15 -42.87
C TYR A 254 -5.22 -13.19 -41.45
N SER A 255 -4.74 -14.35 -40.98
CA SER A 255 -4.04 -14.50 -39.70
C SER A 255 -2.82 -13.59 -39.59
N MET A 256 -2.01 -13.55 -40.64
CA MET A 256 -0.82 -12.71 -40.72
C MET A 256 -1.21 -11.23 -40.81
N ALA A 257 -2.10 -10.88 -41.74
CA ALA A 257 -2.51 -9.50 -41.99
C ALA A 257 -3.17 -8.85 -40.78
N PHE A 258 -4.18 -9.49 -40.18
CA PHE A 258 -4.88 -8.96 -39.01
C PHE A 258 -4.04 -9.03 -37.73
N GLY A 259 -3.20 -10.05 -37.56
CA GLY A 259 -2.26 -10.13 -36.45
C GLY A 259 -1.28 -8.95 -36.45
N PHE A 260 -0.66 -8.68 -37.60
CA PHE A 260 0.27 -7.57 -37.79
C PHE A 260 -0.40 -6.21 -37.66
N ALA A 261 -1.55 -6.02 -38.31
CA ALA A 261 -2.30 -4.77 -38.25
C ALA A 261 -2.83 -4.47 -36.83
N GLY A 262 -3.29 -5.49 -36.10
CA GLY A 262 -3.71 -5.38 -34.70
C GLY A 262 -2.57 -4.99 -33.76
N LEU A 263 -1.37 -5.54 -33.98
CA LEU A 263 -0.16 -5.19 -33.24
C LEU A 263 0.21 -3.72 -33.45
N ILE A 264 0.30 -3.28 -34.71
CA ILE A 264 0.66 -1.90 -35.09
C ILE A 264 -0.35 -0.90 -34.53
N THR A 265 -1.64 -1.21 -34.59
CA THR A 265 -2.70 -0.36 -34.00
C THR A 265 -2.53 -0.21 -32.50
N GLY A 266 -2.11 -1.28 -31.82
CA GLY A 266 -1.78 -1.25 -30.39
C GLY A 266 -0.58 -0.38 -30.04
N VAL A 267 0.42 -0.31 -30.92
CA VAL A 267 1.60 0.58 -30.75
C VAL A 267 1.18 2.05 -30.87
N PHE A 268 0.40 2.38 -31.91
CA PHE A 268 0.01 3.76 -32.22
C PHE A 268 -1.22 4.28 -31.44
N ARG A 269 -1.77 3.50 -30.50
CA ARG A 269 -2.97 3.90 -29.73
C ARG A 269 -2.84 5.24 -29.00
N ARG A 270 -1.63 5.62 -28.54
CA ARG A 270 -1.37 6.86 -27.79
C ARG A 270 -1.42 8.12 -28.65
N GLN A 271 -1.27 7.99 -29.97
CA GLN A 271 -1.20 9.13 -30.90
C GLN A 271 -2.58 9.54 -31.45
N GLY A 272 -3.65 8.88 -31.02
CA GLY A 272 -5.03 9.20 -31.39
C GLY A 272 -5.64 8.23 -32.41
N LYS A 273 -6.97 8.33 -32.60
CA LYS A 273 -7.75 7.41 -33.45
C LYS A 273 -7.32 7.43 -34.92
N LEU A 274 -6.96 8.60 -35.43
CA LEU A 274 -6.60 8.80 -36.84
C LEU A 274 -5.29 8.06 -37.17
N PHE A 275 -4.26 8.21 -36.35
CA PHE A 275 -2.99 7.50 -36.53
C PHE A 275 -3.15 5.99 -36.39
N ALA A 276 -3.96 5.53 -35.43
CA ALA A 276 -4.26 4.10 -35.28
C ALA A 276 -4.95 3.51 -36.52
N ALA A 277 -5.95 4.20 -37.08
CA ALA A 277 -6.65 3.76 -38.29
C ALA A 277 -5.73 3.77 -39.52
N LEU A 278 -4.95 4.84 -39.71
CA LEU A 278 -4.00 4.94 -40.82
C LEU A 278 -2.95 3.82 -40.77
N ALA A 279 -2.41 3.56 -39.58
CA ALA A 279 -1.43 2.49 -39.37
C ALA A 279 -2.03 1.09 -39.63
N TYR A 280 -3.31 0.87 -39.29
CA TYR A 280 -4.02 -0.37 -39.60
C TYR A 280 -4.21 -0.58 -41.11
N VAL A 281 -4.58 0.46 -41.86
CA VAL A 281 -4.72 0.42 -43.32
C VAL A 281 -3.38 0.14 -43.99
N ILE A 282 -2.32 0.87 -43.60
CA ILE A 282 -0.97 0.69 -44.15
C ILE A 282 -0.46 -0.73 -43.87
N ALA A 283 -0.66 -1.25 -42.66
CA ALA A 283 -0.23 -2.60 -42.30
C ALA A 283 -0.89 -3.67 -43.19
N ASN A 284 -2.19 -3.56 -43.47
CA ASN A 284 -2.88 -4.48 -44.39
C ASN A 284 -2.45 -4.27 -45.86
N ALA A 285 -2.19 -3.03 -46.29
CA ALA A 285 -1.67 -2.74 -47.62
C ALA A 285 -0.28 -3.38 -47.85
N VAL A 286 0.61 -3.30 -46.85
CA VAL A 286 1.91 -3.97 -46.88
C VAL A 286 1.76 -5.49 -46.93
N ALA A 287 0.82 -6.06 -46.15
CA ALA A 287 0.55 -7.51 -46.18
C ALA A 287 0.10 -8.01 -47.57
N VAL A 288 -0.75 -7.24 -48.26
CA VAL A 288 -1.15 -7.55 -49.65
C VAL A 288 0.03 -7.44 -50.61
N LEU A 289 0.86 -6.40 -50.51
CA LEU A 289 2.05 -6.25 -51.36
C LEU A 289 3.06 -7.38 -51.16
N TRP A 290 3.20 -7.89 -49.94
CA TRP A 290 4.13 -8.99 -49.64
C TRP A 290 3.67 -10.33 -50.20
N THR A 291 2.38 -10.47 -50.51
CA THR A 291 1.78 -11.71 -51.04
C THR A 291 1.42 -11.62 -52.52
N TRP A 292 2.05 -10.67 -53.23
CA TRP A 292 1.80 -10.39 -54.65
C TRP A 292 1.82 -11.62 -55.55
N ASP A 293 2.73 -12.57 -55.30
CA ASP A 293 2.90 -13.78 -56.10
C ASP A 293 1.75 -14.81 -55.94
N ASN A 294 0.96 -14.73 -54.86
CA ASN A 294 -0.13 -15.66 -54.55
C ASN A 294 -1.53 -15.12 -54.94
N GLY A 295 -1.58 -13.98 -55.65
CA GLY A 295 -2.80 -13.33 -56.11
C GLY A 295 -3.20 -12.10 -55.28
N LEU A 296 -3.55 -11.01 -55.96
CA LEU A 296 -4.00 -9.77 -55.33
C LEU A 296 -5.44 -9.89 -54.80
N GLN A 297 -5.58 -10.10 -53.49
CA GLN A 297 -6.88 -10.05 -52.80
C GLN A 297 -7.29 -8.59 -52.52
N ILE A 298 -7.58 -7.80 -53.55
CA ILE A 298 -7.92 -6.36 -53.42
C ILE A 298 -9.15 -6.13 -52.52
N SER A 299 -10.06 -7.11 -52.41
CA SER A 299 -11.22 -7.08 -51.52
C SER A 299 -10.88 -6.72 -50.07
N ILE A 300 -9.74 -7.18 -49.52
CA ILE A 300 -9.37 -6.88 -48.14
C ILE A 300 -9.12 -5.38 -47.92
N LEU A 301 -8.58 -4.68 -48.92
CA LEU A 301 -8.29 -3.25 -48.82
C LEU A 301 -9.57 -2.43 -48.73
N TYR A 302 -10.60 -2.79 -49.50
CA TYR A 302 -11.92 -2.15 -49.41
C TYR A 302 -12.58 -2.43 -48.06
N GLU A 303 -12.55 -3.67 -47.59
CA GLU A 303 -13.12 -4.08 -46.30
C GLU A 303 -12.45 -3.36 -45.11
N VAL A 304 -11.12 -3.29 -45.12
CA VAL A 304 -10.32 -2.60 -44.10
C VAL A 304 -10.54 -1.08 -44.15
N PHE A 305 -10.69 -0.51 -45.35
CA PHE A 305 -11.01 0.91 -45.50
C PHE A 305 -12.39 1.25 -44.92
N ILE A 306 -13.42 0.46 -45.24
CA ILE A 306 -14.77 0.65 -44.69
C ILE A 306 -14.76 0.48 -43.15
N ALA A 307 -14.03 -0.51 -42.62
CA ALA A 307 -13.85 -0.69 -41.19
C ALA A 307 -13.21 0.54 -40.52
N SER A 308 -12.18 1.11 -41.16
CA SER A 308 -11.46 2.30 -40.69
C SER A 308 -12.34 3.54 -40.64
N VAL A 309 -13.19 3.76 -41.64
CA VAL A 309 -14.16 4.86 -41.65
C VAL A 309 -15.18 4.71 -40.52
N ILE A 310 -15.74 3.51 -40.34
CA ILE A 310 -16.72 3.25 -39.27
C ILE A 310 -16.09 3.40 -37.88
N PHE A 311 -14.85 2.95 -37.69
CA PHE A 311 -14.10 3.14 -36.45
C PHE A 311 -13.90 4.62 -36.10
N MET A 312 -13.70 5.47 -37.12
CA MET A 312 -13.56 6.91 -36.93
C MET A 312 -14.88 7.57 -36.50
N VAL A 313 -16.01 7.13 -37.09
CA VAL A 313 -17.35 7.64 -36.79
C VAL A 313 -17.90 7.12 -35.45
N LEU A 314 -17.36 6.02 -34.92
CA LEU A 314 -17.88 5.36 -33.72
C LEU A 314 -17.77 6.26 -32.46
N PRO A 315 -18.89 6.55 -31.76
CA PRO A 315 -18.89 7.45 -30.61
C PRO A 315 -18.14 6.86 -29.40
N GLN A 316 -17.51 7.71 -28.58
CA GLN A 316 -16.72 7.31 -27.40
C GLN A 316 -17.52 6.45 -26.38
N ARG A 317 -18.86 6.53 -26.40
CA ARG A 317 -19.74 5.68 -25.57
C ARG A 317 -19.67 4.20 -25.94
N ALA A 318 -19.52 3.87 -27.22
CA ALA A 318 -19.38 2.48 -27.69
C ALA A 318 -18.03 1.87 -27.25
N PHE A 319 -16.97 2.68 -27.23
CA PHE A 319 -15.65 2.25 -26.74
C PHE A 319 -15.69 1.88 -25.25
N ARG A 320 -16.40 2.65 -24.41
CA ARG A 320 -16.54 2.37 -22.98
C ARG A 320 -17.29 1.05 -22.70
N TRP A 321 -18.28 0.72 -23.51
CA TRP A 321 -19.01 -0.55 -23.39
C TRP A 321 -18.12 -1.74 -23.78
N ALA A 322 -17.34 -1.62 -24.86
CA ALA A 322 -16.37 -2.65 -25.27
C ALA A 322 -15.22 -2.81 -24.25
N ALA A 323 -14.75 -1.72 -23.64
CA ALA A 323 -13.74 -1.75 -22.59
C ALA A 323 -14.25 -2.43 -21.31
N ALA A 324 -15.53 -2.23 -20.96
CA ALA A 324 -16.16 -2.87 -19.81
C ALA A 324 -16.29 -4.40 -19.95
N LEU A 325 -16.28 -4.92 -21.18
CA LEU A 325 -16.26 -6.37 -21.46
C LEU A 325 -14.85 -6.97 -21.49
N SER A 326 -13.82 -6.15 -21.71
CA SER A 326 -12.49 -6.63 -22.14
C SER A 326 -11.36 -6.36 -21.15
N VAL A 327 -11.57 -5.52 -20.13
CA VAL A 327 -10.50 -5.09 -19.22
C VAL A 327 -10.72 -5.68 -17.82
N PRO A 328 -9.74 -6.44 -17.28
CA PRO A 328 -9.65 -6.73 -15.86
C PRO A 328 -9.58 -5.40 -15.11
N GLU A 329 -10.56 -5.14 -14.25
CA GLU A 329 -10.61 -3.93 -13.41
C GLU A 329 -9.29 -3.83 -12.62
N ARG A 330 -8.61 -2.69 -12.72
CA ARG A 330 -7.21 -2.46 -12.33
C ARG A 330 -7.01 -2.60 -10.81
N ARG A 331 -6.97 -3.84 -10.29
CA ARG A 331 -6.76 -4.15 -8.86
C ARG A 331 -5.34 -3.84 -8.36
N ARG A 332 -4.42 -3.42 -9.26
CA ARG A 332 -3.03 -3.09 -8.91
C ARG A 332 -2.90 -1.83 -8.05
N ASP A 333 -3.86 -0.91 -8.07
CA ASP A 333 -3.71 0.40 -7.44
C ASP A 333 -3.85 0.33 -5.91
N THR A 334 -4.74 -0.52 -5.36
CA THR A 334 -4.92 -0.66 -3.89
C THR A 334 -3.70 -1.26 -3.22
N THR A 335 -3.08 -2.28 -3.84
CA THR A 335 -1.84 -2.89 -3.32
C THR A 335 -0.65 -1.93 -3.42
N ALA A 336 -0.59 -1.11 -4.47
CA ALA A 336 0.46 -0.12 -4.62
C ALA A 336 0.33 0.99 -3.56
N LYS A 337 -0.89 1.44 -3.25
CA LYS A 337 -1.15 2.45 -2.20
C LYS A 337 -0.86 1.91 -0.80
N ALA A 338 -1.21 0.65 -0.52
CA ALA A 338 -0.81 -0.04 0.70
C ALA A 338 0.73 -0.09 0.87
N GLN A 339 1.47 -0.32 -0.21
CA GLN A 339 2.94 -0.29 -0.21
C GLN A 339 3.50 1.11 0.04
N GLU A 340 2.90 2.13 -0.57
CA GLU A 340 3.30 3.53 -0.35
C GLU A 340 3.14 3.95 1.11
N TYR A 341 2.03 3.56 1.76
CA TYR A 341 1.83 3.83 3.19
C TYR A 341 2.92 3.17 4.08
N LEU A 342 3.26 1.91 3.81
CA LEU A 342 4.29 1.20 4.58
C LEU A 342 5.68 1.80 4.34
N ARG A 343 5.96 2.26 3.11
CA ARG A 343 7.17 3.03 2.79
C ARG A 343 7.25 4.32 3.59
N GLU A 344 6.19 5.12 3.63
CA GLU A 344 6.17 6.38 4.40
C GLU A 344 6.47 6.13 5.89
N ARG A 345 5.96 5.03 6.49
CA ARG A 345 6.28 4.66 7.88
C ARG A 345 7.75 4.27 8.08
N LEU A 346 8.28 3.44 7.20
CA LEU A 346 9.66 2.96 7.32
C LEU A 346 10.68 4.06 7.00
N ASP A 347 10.38 4.98 6.09
CA ASP A 347 11.14 6.21 5.87
C ASP A 347 11.12 7.11 7.11
N GLY A 348 9.97 7.21 7.78
CA GLY A 348 9.85 7.87 9.09
C GLY A 348 10.76 7.23 10.15
N ALA A 349 10.79 5.90 10.22
CA ALA A 349 11.68 5.17 11.14
C ALA A 349 13.16 5.45 10.83
N ALA A 350 13.55 5.35 9.57
CA ALA A 350 14.91 5.67 9.12
C ALA A 350 15.28 7.14 9.40
N GLY A 351 14.31 8.07 9.31
CA GLY A 351 14.48 9.48 9.69
C GLY A 351 14.73 9.68 11.19
N ALA A 352 14.02 8.93 12.05
CA ALA A 352 14.21 8.97 13.50
C ALA A 352 15.62 8.51 13.91
N PHE A 353 16.11 7.40 13.33
CA PHE A 353 17.48 6.92 13.58
C PHE A 353 18.56 7.89 13.06
N ARG A 354 18.34 8.56 11.91
CA ARG A 354 19.24 9.61 11.41
C ARG A 354 19.30 10.81 12.35
N SER A 355 18.15 11.26 12.86
CA SER A 355 18.08 12.37 13.82
C SER A 355 18.80 12.03 15.13
N LEU A 356 18.68 10.79 15.59
CA LEU A 356 19.43 10.27 16.74
C LEU A 356 20.94 10.25 16.47
N GLN A 357 21.37 9.75 15.30
CA GLN A 357 22.77 9.74 14.88
C GLN A 357 23.36 11.16 14.83
N GLU A 358 22.65 12.11 14.26
CA GLU A 358 23.09 13.50 14.17
C GLU A 358 23.21 14.16 15.55
N SER A 359 22.23 13.94 16.43
CA SER A 359 22.25 14.43 17.80
C SER A 359 23.45 13.88 18.59
N LEU A 360 23.74 12.58 18.45
CA LEU A 360 24.93 11.96 19.05
C LEU A 360 26.22 12.53 18.46
N ARG A 361 26.31 12.72 17.14
CA ARG A 361 27.50 13.32 16.51
C ARG A 361 27.79 14.73 17.03
N GLN A 362 26.76 15.56 17.19
CA GLN A 362 26.91 16.92 17.71
C GLN A 362 27.42 16.90 19.16
N SER A 363 26.83 16.08 20.03
CA SER A 363 27.26 16.01 21.45
C SER A 363 28.66 15.41 21.63
N LEU A 364 29.05 14.45 20.77
CA LEU A 364 30.35 13.79 20.83
C LEU A 364 31.47 14.60 20.18
N GLY A 365 31.13 15.58 19.33
CA GLY A 365 32.08 16.47 18.63
C GLY A 365 32.56 17.64 19.49
N SER A 366 31.78 18.09 20.47
CA SER A 366 32.14 19.11 21.44
C SER A 366 33.01 18.53 22.55
N GLY A 367 34.28 18.27 22.24
CA GLY A 367 35.28 18.01 23.28
C GLY A 367 35.44 19.22 24.20
N GLY A 368 35.54 18.99 25.51
CA GLY A 368 35.81 20.02 26.51
C GLY A 368 37.11 20.82 26.23
N PRO A 369 37.42 21.82 27.08
CA PRO A 369 38.55 22.73 26.86
C PRO A 369 39.83 21.96 26.55
N ASN A 370 40.58 22.48 25.60
CA ASN A 370 41.68 21.86 24.87
C ASN A 370 42.88 21.51 25.79
N ASP A 371 42.71 20.56 26.71
CA ASP A 371 43.74 20.10 27.65
C ASP A 371 44.85 19.26 26.97
N ASN A 372 44.83 19.22 25.63
CA ASN A 372 45.83 18.61 24.75
C ASN A 372 46.96 19.58 24.36
N ASP A 373 46.94 20.82 24.84
CA ASP A 373 48.01 21.77 24.57
C ASP A 373 49.31 21.30 25.25
N ALA A 374 50.28 20.93 24.42
CA ALA A 374 51.59 20.46 24.88
C ALA A 374 52.35 21.52 25.72
N ALA A 375 51.97 22.80 25.58
CA ALA A 375 52.43 23.90 26.43
C ALA A 375 52.08 23.71 27.92
N ALA A 376 50.94 23.06 28.22
CA ALA A 376 50.51 22.81 29.59
C ALA A 376 51.41 21.83 30.34
N ILE A 377 52.17 20.97 29.64
CA ILE A 377 53.14 20.03 30.25
C ILE A 377 54.17 20.83 31.05
N PHE A 378 54.77 21.84 30.41
CA PHE A 378 55.85 22.61 31.00
C PHE A 378 55.35 23.58 32.06
N ASP A 379 54.18 24.18 31.89
CA ASP A 379 53.59 25.08 32.89
C ASP A 379 53.25 24.32 34.19
N ARG A 380 52.72 23.09 34.08
CA ARG A 380 52.43 22.23 35.25
C ARG A 380 53.73 21.76 35.91
N ALA A 381 54.72 21.33 35.12
CA ALA A 381 56.03 20.94 35.63
C ALA A 381 56.75 22.11 36.33
N ALA A 382 56.69 23.32 35.76
CA ALA A 382 57.25 24.54 36.33
C ALA A 382 56.54 24.95 37.63
N ASN A 383 55.22 24.82 37.70
CA ASN A 383 54.47 25.10 38.93
C ASN A 383 54.87 24.16 40.09
N ARG A 384 55.19 22.89 39.79
CA ARG A 384 55.61 21.90 40.78
C ARG A 384 57.07 22.10 41.22
N VAL A 385 57.97 22.41 40.28
CA VAL A 385 59.42 22.44 40.53
C VAL A 385 60.00 23.85 40.58
N CYS A 386 59.69 24.73 39.63
CA CYS A 386 60.28 26.08 39.56
C CYS A 386 59.75 27.03 40.64
N ARG A 387 58.50 26.87 41.11
CA ARG A 387 57.91 27.73 42.15
C ARG A 387 58.67 27.74 43.48
N LYS A 388 59.38 26.65 43.80
CA LYS A 388 60.19 26.54 45.03
C LYS A 388 61.67 26.84 44.78
N CYS A 389 62.04 27.43 43.63
CA CYS A 389 63.42 27.52 43.14
C CYS A 389 64.00 28.91 43.38
N ALA A 390 65.25 28.99 43.81
CA ALA A 390 65.93 30.28 44.00
C ALA A 390 66.09 31.08 42.69
N LEU A 391 66.12 30.40 41.53
CA LEU A 391 66.28 31.03 40.21
C LEU A 391 64.95 31.32 39.48
N GLN A 392 63.81 31.24 40.16
CA GLN A 392 62.49 31.41 39.52
C GLN A 392 62.35 32.77 38.82
N SER A 393 62.70 33.88 39.49
CA SER A 393 62.59 35.23 38.93
C SER A 393 63.52 35.45 37.73
N ALA A 394 64.71 34.85 37.76
CA ALA A 394 65.64 34.90 36.63
C ALA A 394 65.08 34.14 35.41
N CYS A 395 64.60 32.91 35.58
CA CYS A 395 64.12 32.08 34.48
C CYS A 395 62.76 32.53 33.91
N TRP A 396 61.82 32.96 34.76
CA TRP A 396 60.42 33.22 34.34
C TRP A 396 60.04 34.71 34.26
N GLN A 397 60.87 35.64 34.76
CA GLN A 397 60.61 37.10 34.63
C GLN A 397 61.64 37.81 33.75
N ARG A 398 62.94 37.53 33.93
CA ARG A 398 64.01 38.18 33.13
C ARG A 398 64.27 37.46 31.81
N ASP A 399 64.42 36.14 31.87
CA ASP A 399 64.84 35.29 30.74
C ASP A 399 63.70 34.37 30.26
N TYR A 400 62.47 34.87 30.26
CA TYR A 400 61.27 34.09 29.92
C TYR A 400 61.36 33.51 28.51
N ILE A 401 61.70 34.34 27.52
CA ILE A 401 61.73 33.95 26.11
C ILE A 401 62.74 32.82 25.87
N THR A 402 63.94 32.95 26.40
CA THR A 402 64.99 31.94 26.26
C THR A 402 64.63 30.63 26.94
N THR A 403 63.97 30.69 28.11
CA THR A 403 63.51 29.49 28.83
C THR A 403 62.39 28.80 28.07
N PHE A 404 61.41 29.57 27.58
CA PHE A 404 60.29 29.05 26.82
C PHE A 404 60.73 28.38 25.50
N ASN A 405 61.66 29.01 24.77
CA ASN A 405 62.21 28.43 23.54
C ASN A 405 62.95 27.12 23.82
N ALA A 406 63.79 27.07 24.86
CA ALA A 406 64.51 25.84 25.21
C ALA A 406 63.58 24.66 25.56
N LEU A 407 62.41 24.95 26.14
CA LEU A 407 61.38 23.93 26.43
C LEU A 407 60.64 23.49 25.16
N ASN A 408 60.30 24.43 24.28
CA ASN A 408 59.66 24.10 22.99
C ASN A 408 60.60 23.36 22.03
N ASP A 409 61.91 23.62 22.09
CA ASP A 409 62.90 22.91 21.29
C ASP A 409 63.00 21.43 21.68
N ALA A 410 62.85 21.12 22.97
CA ALA A 410 62.88 19.76 23.50
C ALA A 410 61.59 18.98 23.22
N LEU A 411 60.45 19.68 23.11
CA LEU A 411 59.12 19.08 23.08
C LEU A 411 58.88 18.06 21.94
N PRO A 412 59.30 18.30 20.67
CA PRO A 412 59.08 17.33 19.59
C PRO A 412 59.77 15.99 19.85
N ALA A 413 61.05 16.01 20.26
CA ALA A 413 61.80 14.80 20.58
C ALA A 413 61.20 14.04 21.77
N MET A 414 60.71 14.78 22.77
CA MET A 414 60.00 14.22 23.92
C MET A 414 58.69 13.52 23.51
N LEU A 415 57.91 14.13 22.61
CA LEU A 415 56.64 13.57 22.12
C LEU A 415 56.85 12.33 21.26
N ASP A 416 57.84 12.35 20.36
CA ASP A 416 58.15 11.21 19.47
C ASP A 416 58.65 9.99 20.26
N ARG A 417 59.47 10.22 21.29
CA ARG A 417 59.99 9.14 22.15
C ARG A 417 59.01 8.73 23.25
N GLY A 418 58.04 9.58 23.58
CA GLY A 418 57.15 9.42 24.74
C GLY A 418 57.84 9.64 26.10
N ARG A 419 59.09 10.09 26.10
CA ARG A 419 59.89 10.46 27.28
C ARG A 419 60.97 11.47 26.90
N GLY A 420 61.23 12.41 27.79
CA GLY A 420 62.36 13.33 27.68
C GLY A 420 63.63 12.77 28.28
N GLU A 421 64.72 13.01 27.56
CA GLU A 421 66.09 12.70 27.94
C GLU A 421 66.88 14.01 28.12
N PRO A 422 67.96 13.98 28.92
CA PRO A 422 68.80 15.17 29.15
C PRO A 422 69.35 15.81 27.86
N GLY A 423 69.54 15.01 26.81
CA GLY A 423 70.06 15.45 25.50
C GLY A 423 69.05 16.17 24.62
N ASP A 424 67.75 16.14 24.95
CA ASP A 424 66.72 16.85 24.18
C ASP A 424 66.68 18.35 24.51
N PHE A 425 67.23 18.74 25.67
CA PHE A 425 67.25 20.12 26.11
C PHE A 425 68.56 20.80 25.69
N PRO A 426 68.51 22.05 25.20
CA PRO A 426 69.71 22.79 24.86
C PRO A 426 70.70 22.90 26.03
N PRO A 427 72.03 22.80 25.80
CA PRO A 427 73.05 22.84 26.85
C PRO A 427 72.99 24.10 27.74
N HIS A 428 72.51 25.21 27.20
CA HIS A 428 72.37 26.47 27.92
C HIS A 428 71.24 26.45 28.98
N PHE A 429 70.29 25.52 28.87
CA PHE A 429 69.22 25.32 29.86
C PHE A 429 69.56 24.21 30.84
N SER A 430 70.02 23.05 30.36
CA SER A 430 70.34 21.88 31.19
C SER A 430 71.48 22.15 32.18
N ASN A 431 72.51 22.90 31.76
CA ASN A 431 73.64 23.27 32.64
C ASN A 431 73.30 24.41 33.61
N ARG A 432 72.31 25.24 33.30
CA ARG A 432 71.90 26.40 34.12
C ARG A 432 70.89 26.02 35.21
N CYS A 433 70.09 24.98 34.98
CA CYS A 433 69.03 24.58 35.89
C CYS A 433 69.57 23.80 37.11
N LEU A 434 69.48 24.40 38.30
CA LEU A 434 69.91 23.77 39.57
C LEU A 434 69.15 22.48 39.92
N ARG A 435 67.93 22.31 39.39
CA ARG A 435 67.06 21.17 39.68
C ARG A 435 66.61 20.47 38.40
N PHE A 436 67.51 20.37 37.42
CA PHE A 436 67.20 19.82 36.11
C PHE A 436 66.64 18.39 36.18
N SER A 437 67.24 17.51 36.99
CA SER A 437 66.77 16.12 37.16
C SER A 437 65.33 16.05 37.71
N ALA A 438 65.00 16.86 38.71
CA ALA A 438 63.66 16.93 39.28
C ALA A 438 62.65 17.57 38.31
N PHE A 439 63.07 18.56 37.52
CA PHE A 439 62.25 19.17 36.48
C PHE A 439 61.96 18.17 35.34
N LEU A 440 62.98 17.45 34.86
CA LEU A 440 62.83 16.43 33.83
C LEU A 440 61.90 15.29 34.28
N ALA A 441 62.01 14.85 35.53
CA ALA A 441 61.10 13.86 36.09
C ALA A 441 59.65 14.36 36.14
N ALA A 442 59.42 15.59 36.61
CA ALA A 442 58.10 16.20 36.63
C ALA A 442 57.51 16.41 35.22
N ALA A 443 58.32 16.83 34.26
CA ALA A 443 57.92 16.97 32.86
C ALA A 443 57.56 15.61 32.23
N ASN A 444 58.31 14.55 32.55
CA ASN A 444 58.02 13.19 32.10
C ASN A 444 56.72 12.63 32.73
N GLU A 445 56.45 12.89 34.01
CA GLU A 445 55.18 12.52 34.66
C GLU A 445 53.98 13.21 33.98
N GLU A 446 54.07 14.52 33.71
CA GLU A 446 53.03 15.28 33.02
C GLU A 446 52.87 14.84 31.55
N LEU A 447 53.97 14.53 30.86
CA LEU A 447 53.97 14.00 29.51
C LEU A 447 53.27 12.63 29.44
N VAL A 448 53.59 11.71 30.35
CA VAL A 448 52.91 10.41 30.46
C VAL A 448 51.43 10.61 30.75
N GLY A 449 51.08 11.54 31.65
CA GLY A 449 49.69 11.93 31.91
C GLY A 449 48.97 12.43 30.66
N LEU A 450 49.61 13.28 29.87
CA LEU A 450 49.06 13.80 28.62
C LEU A 450 48.87 12.68 27.58
N LEU A 451 49.88 11.83 27.38
CA LEU A 451 49.80 10.71 26.42
C LEU A 451 48.71 9.72 26.80
N TYR A 452 48.55 9.42 28.09
CA TYR A 452 47.49 8.54 28.57
C TYR A 452 46.10 9.16 28.34
N ARG A 453 45.91 10.45 28.65
CA ARG A 453 44.66 11.18 28.36
C ARG A 453 44.37 11.21 26.86
N ARG A 454 45.39 11.44 26.02
CA ARG A 454 45.25 11.46 24.56
C ARG A 454 44.88 10.09 24.00
N GLN A 455 45.52 9.02 24.48
CA GLN A 455 45.21 7.64 24.09
C GLN A 455 43.80 7.24 24.53
N TYR A 456 43.41 7.58 25.76
CA TYR A 456 42.07 7.33 26.28
C TYR A 456 41.00 8.10 25.49
N ALA A 457 41.23 9.39 25.22
CA ALA A 457 40.34 10.21 24.40
C ALA A 457 40.24 9.68 22.95
N ALA A 458 41.34 9.18 22.37
CA ALA A 458 41.34 8.56 21.06
C ALA A 458 40.50 7.26 21.05
N ARG A 459 40.73 6.33 21.98
CA ARG A 459 39.93 5.10 22.13
C ARG A 459 38.45 5.40 22.34
N LEU A 460 38.13 6.40 23.16
CA LEU A 460 36.76 6.80 23.44
C LEU A 460 36.10 7.38 22.19
N ARG A 461 36.80 8.22 21.41
CA ARG A 461 36.32 8.72 20.11
C ARG A 461 36.11 7.59 19.10
N ASP A 462 37.01 6.60 19.03
CA ASP A 462 36.91 5.48 18.11
C ASP A 462 35.68 4.61 18.43
N ASN A 463 35.50 4.22 19.69
CA ASN A 463 34.33 3.47 20.16
C ASN A 463 33.03 4.23 19.88
N ARG A 464 33.01 5.53 20.17
CA ARG A 464 31.86 6.41 19.91
C ARG A 464 31.54 6.53 18.42
N SER A 465 32.56 6.65 17.57
CA SER A 465 32.39 6.69 16.12
C SER A 465 31.85 5.36 15.57
N ALA A 466 32.20 4.23 16.20
CA ALA A 466 31.69 2.91 15.82
C ALA A 466 30.19 2.78 16.10
N VAL A 467 29.73 3.17 17.29
CA VAL A 467 28.29 3.13 17.63
C VAL A 467 27.48 4.07 16.74
N CYS A 468 27.99 5.28 16.46
CA CYS A 468 27.35 6.18 15.50
C CYS A 468 27.28 5.61 14.07
N ARG A 469 28.23 4.77 13.66
CA ARG A 469 28.19 4.05 12.37
C ARG A 469 27.13 2.95 12.39
N GLU A 470 26.99 2.20 13.48
CA GLU A 470 25.97 1.14 13.61
C GLU A 470 24.54 1.68 13.50
N TYR A 471 24.22 2.77 14.21
CA TYR A 471 22.89 3.40 14.08
C TYR A 471 22.64 3.97 12.67
N GLY A 472 23.68 4.47 12.00
CA GLY A 472 23.59 4.89 10.61
C GLY A 472 23.30 3.73 9.65
N ALA A 473 23.98 2.59 9.84
CA ALA A 473 23.76 1.40 9.04
C ALA A 473 22.35 0.82 9.24
N LEU A 474 21.84 0.81 10.48
CA LEU A 474 20.45 0.41 10.76
C LEU A 474 19.43 1.31 10.07
N ALA A 475 19.65 2.63 10.05
CA ALA A 475 18.78 3.55 9.34
C ALA A 475 18.75 3.28 7.83
N GLU A 476 19.89 2.95 7.23
CA GLU A 476 20.01 2.61 5.81
C GLU A 476 19.34 1.26 5.49
N VAL A 477 19.53 0.24 6.34
CA VAL A 477 18.85 -1.06 6.20
C VAL A 477 17.34 -0.91 6.34
N LEU A 478 16.85 -0.08 7.26
CA LEU A 478 15.41 0.18 7.39
C LEU A 478 14.85 0.93 6.19
N GLY A 479 15.59 1.91 5.65
CA GLY A 479 15.20 2.62 4.41
C GLY A 479 15.18 1.71 3.19
N THR A 480 16.08 0.74 3.09
CA THR A 480 16.07 -0.26 1.99
C THR A 480 14.99 -1.32 2.18
N ALA A 481 14.77 -1.81 3.40
CA ALA A 481 13.67 -2.72 3.74
C ALA A 481 12.29 -2.09 3.47
N ALA A 482 12.17 -0.76 3.63
CA ALA A 482 10.98 0.00 3.23
C ALA A 482 10.54 -0.25 1.80
N ALA A 483 11.50 -0.42 0.88
CA ALA A 483 11.20 -0.63 -0.52
C ALA A 483 10.55 -2.00 -0.79
N GLU A 484 10.82 -3.00 0.06
CA GLU A 484 10.49 -4.42 -0.16
C GLU A 484 9.30 -4.94 0.66
N PHE A 485 9.03 -4.37 1.85
CA PHE A 485 7.91 -4.82 2.69
C PHE A 485 6.61 -4.14 2.25
N GLY A 486 5.72 -4.95 1.65
CA GLY A 486 4.51 -4.45 1.00
C GLY A 486 3.29 -5.34 1.13
N ARG A 487 3.30 -6.33 2.03
CA ARG A 487 2.38 -7.47 1.99
C ARG A 487 1.48 -7.66 3.22
N GLU A 488 1.50 -6.76 4.20
CA GLU A 488 0.77 -6.96 5.46
C GLU A 488 -0.60 -6.26 5.55
N LEU A 489 -0.95 -5.39 4.61
CA LEU A 489 -2.26 -4.73 4.60
C LEU A 489 -3.27 -5.55 3.79
N VAL A 490 -4.48 -5.69 4.32
CA VAL A 490 -5.56 -6.47 3.68
C VAL A 490 -6.50 -5.51 2.92
N PRO A 491 -6.50 -5.51 1.58
CA PRO A 491 -7.39 -4.63 0.80
C PRO A 491 -8.85 -5.11 0.83
N ASP A 492 -9.79 -4.16 0.92
CA ASP A 492 -11.24 -4.40 0.88
C ASP A 492 -11.87 -3.83 -0.41
N PRO A 493 -11.92 -4.64 -1.50
CA PRO A 493 -12.40 -4.15 -2.80
C PRO A 493 -13.91 -3.85 -2.80
N VAL A 494 -14.68 -4.42 -1.86
CA VAL A 494 -16.14 -4.22 -1.80
C VAL A 494 -16.44 -2.82 -1.30
N ARG A 495 -15.80 -2.41 -0.20
CA ARG A 495 -15.92 -1.05 0.34
C ARG A 495 -15.35 -0.02 -0.62
N GLU A 496 -14.20 -0.31 -1.22
CA GLU A 496 -13.57 0.55 -2.24
C GLU A 496 -14.54 0.86 -3.40
N LYS A 497 -15.23 -0.16 -3.92
CA LYS A 497 -16.19 0.01 -5.01
C LYS A 497 -17.39 0.87 -4.61
N ARG A 498 -17.91 0.71 -3.39
CA ARG A 498 -19.03 1.53 -2.88
C ARG A 498 -18.62 2.99 -2.78
N ILE A 499 -17.43 3.26 -2.24
CA ILE A 499 -16.89 4.61 -2.10
C ILE A 499 -16.65 5.22 -3.48
N ARG A 500 -16.07 4.48 -4.43
CA ARG A 500 -15.88 4.93 -5.82
C ARG A 500 -17.20 5.27 -6.53
N GLN A 501 -18.24 4.47 -6.31
CA GLN A 501 -19.58 4.74 -6.85
C GLN A 501 -20.16 6.04 -6.30
N HIS A 502 -19.98 6.30 -5.00
CA HIS A 502 -20.40 7.55 -4.37
C HIS A 502 -19.63 8.77 -4.91
N LEU A 503 -18.30 8.67 -5.05
CA LEU A 503 -17.48 9.72 -5.67
C LEU A 503 -17.95 10.04 -7.09
N THR A 504 -18.25 9.01 -7.89
CA THR A 504 -18.78 9.18 -9.25
C THR A 504 -20.15 9.86 -9.25
N ALA A 505 -21.00 9.57 -8.26
CA ALA A 505 -22.32 10.19 -8.12
C ALA A 505 -22.22 11.69 -7.77
N LEU A 506 -21.17 12.09 -7.06
CA LEU A 506 -20.85 13.50 -6.76
C LEU A 506 -20.14 14.21 -7.94
N GLY A 507 -19.84 13.51 -9.04
CA GLY A 507 -19.10 14.05 -10.18
C GLY A 507 -17.61 14.25 -9.88
N LEU A 508 -17.08 13.63 -8.83
CA LEU A 508 -15.67 13.68 -8.47
C LEU A 508 -14.90 12.59 -9.23
N GLU A 509 -13.89 13.00 -10.00
CA GLU A 509 -12.92 12.09 -10.59
C GLU A 509 -11.81 11.82 -9.57
N GLY A 510 -11.88 10.66 -8.91
CA GLY A 510 -10.90 10.26 -7.90
C GLY A 510 -10.77 8.76 -7.73
N GLU A 511 -9.58 8.34 -7.33
CA GLU A 511 -9.25 6.96 -6.97
C GLU A 511 -9.40 6.77 -5.47
N ALA A 512 -10.30 5.87 -5.07
CA ALA A 512 -10.40 5.40 -3.69
C ALA A 512 -9.64 4.08 -3.53
N ALA A 513 -8.94 3.93 -2.41
CA ALA A 513 -8.36 2.69 -1.92
C ALA A 513 -8.80 2.47 -0.47
N ALA A 514 -9.29 1.27 -0.16
CA ALA A 514 -9.71 0.90 1.19
C ALA A 514 -8.95 -0.35 1.64
N PHE A 515 -8.30 -0.28 2.80
CA PHE A 515 -7.52 -1.38 3.36
C PHE A 515 -7.62 -1.40 4.89
N TYR A 516 -7.39 -2.56 5.48
CA TYR A 516 -7.29 -2.73 6.93
C TYR A 516 -5.83 -2.72 7.37
N ASP A 517 -5.58 -2.08 8.51
CA ASP A 517 -4.32 -2.19 9.23
C ASP A 517 -4.18 -3.57 9.92
N GLN A 518 -3.01 -3.82 10.54
CA GLN A 518 -2.76 -5.05 11.29
C GLN A 518 -3.74 -5.27 12.47
N ALA A 519 -4.35 -4.20 12.99
CA ALA A 519 -5.32 -4.24 14.07
C ALA A 519 -6.77 -4.40 13.56
N GLY A 520 -6.97 -4.58 12.25
CA GLY A 520 -8.29 -4.71 11.64
C GLY A 520 -9.08 -3.40 11.54
N ARG A 521 -8.41 -2.25 11.66
CA ARG A 521 -9.01 -0.92 11.53
C ARG A 521 -9.02 -0.45 10.09
N LEU A 522 -10.14 0.13 9.67
CA LEU A 522 -10.31 0.57 8.29
C LEU A 522 -9.58 1.90 8.04
N ARG A 523 -8.80 1.96 6.96
CA ARG A 523 -8.25 3.18 6.38
C ARG A 523 -8.71 3.31 4.94
N VAL A 524 -9.15 4.51 4.58
CA VAL A 524 -9.61 4.85 3.23
C VAL A 524 -8.79 6.03 2.74
N GLU A 525 -8.11 5.85 1.62
CA GLU A 525 -7.38 6.93 0.94
C GLU A 525 -8.09 7.28 -0.36
N ILE A 526 -8.36 8.57 -0.55
CA ILE A 526 -9.03 9.11 -1.73
C ILE A 526 -8.11 10.15 -2.35
N GLU A 527 -7.76 9.95 -3.62
CA GLU A 527 -6.93 10.87 -4.39
C GLU A 527 -7.70 11.37 -5.60
N GLY A 528 -7.73 12.69 -5.81
CA GLY A 528 -8.56 13.30 -6.85
C GLY A 528 -8.58 14.81 -6.77
N ARG A 529 -9.21 15.45 -7.75
CA ARG A 529 -9.41 16.91 -7.77
C ARG A 529 -10.73 17.27 -7.10
N GLY A 530 -10.76 18.40 -6.36
CA GLY A 530 -11.99 18.91 -5.76
C GLY A 530 -12.50 18.12 -4.54
N LEU A 531 -11.58 17.51 -3.78
CA LEU A 531 -11.90 16.65 -2.64
C LEU A 531 -12.45 17.40 -1.42
N ASP A 532 -12.39 18.74 -1.37
CA ASP A 532 -12.82 19.55 -0.23
C ASP A 532 -14.30 19.33 0.15
N SER A 533 -15.14 18.99 -0.84
CA SER A 533 -16.55 18.64 -0.62
C SER A 533 -16.74 17.45 0.34
N LEU A 534 -15.80 16.50 0.37
CA LEU A 534 -15.84 15.32 1.23
C LEU A 534 -15.46 15.61 2.69
N ARG A 535 -14.93 16.81 2.98
CA ARG A 535 -14.61 17.24 4.35
C ARG A 535 -15.85 17.70 5.12
N THR A 536 -16.97 17.93 4.43
CA THR A 536 -18.21 18.36 5.08
C THR A 536 -18.73 17.27 6.02
N PRO A 537 -19.27 17.63 7.20
CA PRO A 537 -19.74 16.66 8.19
C PRO A 537 -20.88 15.77 7.65
N GLU A 538 -21.68 16.28 6.70
CA GLU A 538 -22.72 15.50 6.02
C GLU A 538 -22.15 14.40 5.13
N GLU A 539 -21.13 14.71 4.32
CA GLU A 539 -20.48 13.72 3.47
C GLU A 539 -19.66 12.73 4.29
N LEU A 540 -19.02 13.16 5.39
CA LEU A 540 -18.34 12.25 6.31
C LEU A 540 -19.31 11.22 6.92
N LYS A 541 -20.53 11.63 7.28
CA LYS A 541 -21.58 10.71 7.76
C LYS A 541 -22.02 9.72 6.68
N LYS A 542 -22.18 10.17 5.44
CA LYS A 542 -22.52 9.27 4.30
C LYS A 542 -21.38 8.30 4.00
N LEU A 543 -20.13 8.75 3.98
CA LEU A 543 -18.94 7.91 3.79
C LEU A 543 -18.83 6.87 4.92
N SER A 544 -19.09 7.27 6.17
CA SER A 544 -19.13 6.35 7.31
C SER A 544 -20.21 5.27 7.14
N ALA A 545 -21.42 5.66 6.69
CA ALA A 545 -22.50 4.71 6.42
C ALA A 545 -22.15 3.73 5.28
N LEU A 546 -21.46 4.20 4.23
CA LEU A 546 -21.00 3.37 3.12
C LEU A 546 -19.87 2.41 3.51
N ALA A 547 -18.95 2.88 4.36
CA ALA A 547 -17.86 2.10 4.93
C ALA A 547 -18.34 1.09 6.00
N GLY A 548 -19.48 1.36 6.64
CA GLY A 548 -20.05 0.54 7.72
C GLY A 548 -19.37 0.75 9.06
N VAL A 549 -18.49 1.75 9.19
CA VAL A 549 -17.79 2.14 10.42
C VAL A 549 -17.73 3.67 10.48
N PRO A 550 -17.77 4.29 11.68
CA PRO A 550 -17.58 5.72 11.80
C PRO A 550 -16.17 6.09 11.33
N LEU A 551 -16.06 7.13 10.51
CA LEU A 551 -14.80 7.62 9.95
C LEU A 551 -14.47 9.01 10.50
N ARG A 552 -13.19 9.29 10.66
CA ARG A 552 -12.62 10.62 10.88
C ARG A 552 -11.62 10.97 9.79
N THR A 553 -11.38 12.25 9.58
CA THR A 553 -10.26 12.71 8.77
C THR A 553 -8.94 12.40 9.50
N ALA A 554 -7.94 11.92 8.76
CA ALA A 554 -6.59 11.64 9.24
C ALA A 554 -5.57 12.38 8.37
N GLY A 555 -4.44 12.77 8.96
CA GLY A 555 -3.37 13.47 8.24
C GLY A 555 -3.64 14.95 8.00
N GLU A 556 -3.92 15.72 9.06
CA GLU A 556 -3.80 17.18 9.02
C GLU A 556 -2.32 17.57 8.93
N GLU A 557 -1.73 17.48 7.75
CA GLU A 557 -0.58 18.32 7.41
C GLU A 557 -1.10 19.54 6.63
N GLU A 558 -1.06 20.69 7.28
CA GLU A 558 -1.21 21.98 6.63
C GLU A 558 -0.19 22.10 5.48
N GLY A 559 -0.65 21.94 4.24
CA GLY A 559 -0.01 22.54 3.08
C GLY A 559 0.58 21.65 1.98
N LYS A 560 0.56 20.30 2.02
CA LYS A 560 1.32 19.51 1.02
C LYS A 560 0.61 18.60 0.02
N ARG A 561 -0.68 18.26 0.15
CA ARG A 561 -1.38 17.46 -0.89
C ARG A 561 -2.86 17.86 -1.05
N LEU A 562 -3.14 18.95 -1.78
CA LEU A 562 -4.51 19.41 -2.10
C LEU A 562 -5.40 18.35 -2.80
N ASN A 563 -4.82 17.25 -3.28
CA ASN A 563 -5.50 16.19 -4.00
C ASN A 563 -5.52 14.84 -3.28
N LYS A 564 -5.16 14.76 -1.98
CA LYS A 564 -5.20 13.51 -1.19
C LYS A 564 -5.97 13.73 0.11
N LEU A 565 -6.96 12.88 0.36
CA LEU A 565 -7.68 12.80 1.63
C LEU A 565 -7.57 11.40 2.20
N VAL A 566 -7.24 11.33 3.50
CA VAL A 566 -7.18 10.08 4.24
C VAL A 566 -8.27 10.10 5.29
N PHE A 567 -9.07 9.03 5.33
CA PHE A 567 -10.05 8.78 6.36
C PHE A 567 -9.62 7.54 7.16
N ALA A 568 -9.57 7.68 8.47
CA ALA A 568 -9.33 6.58 9.40
C ALA A 568 -10.62 6.25 10.15
N GLN A 569 -10.73 5.04 10.66
CA GLN A 569 -11.81 4.69 11.58
C GLN A 569 -11.79 5.62 12.81
N ALA A 570 -12.94 6.19 13.14
CA ALA A 570 -13.09 7.04 14.31
C ALA A 570 -13.06 6.21 15.60
N GLU A 571 -12.38 6.74 16.61
CA GLU A 571 -12.24 6.12 17.91
C GLU A 571 -13.54 6.28 18.73
N PRO A 572 -14.00 5.25 19.48
CA PRO A 572 -15.17 5.34 20.35
C PRO A 572 -14.92 6.15 21.64
N PHE A 573 -13.66 6.33 22.03
CA PHE A 573 -13.26 7.05 23.22
C PHE A 573 -12.39 8.26 22.88
N MET A 574 -12.40 9.25 23.77
CA MET A 574 -11.56 10.44 23.68
C MET A 574 -10.94 10.76 25.04
N ALA A 575 -9.78 11.42 25.02
CA ALA A 575 -9.12 11.91 26.22
C ALA A 575 -8.98 13.43 26.17
N VAL A 576 -9.23 14.08 27.30
CA VAL A 576 -9.04 15.53 27.47
C VAL A 576 -7.85 15.74 28.39
N ALA A 577 -6.82 16.42 27.89
CA ALA A 577 -5.61 16.73 28.64
C ALA A 577 -5.66 18.15 29.22
N GLY A 578 -5.17 18.32 30.45
CA GLY A 578 -4.90 19.59 31.09
C GLY A 578 -3.46 19.60 31.59
N VAL A 579 -2.72 20.67 31.32
CA VAL A 579 -1.32 20.81 31.74
C VAL A 579 -1.15 22.11 32.51
N ALA A 580 -0.42 22.04 33.61
CA ALA A 580 0.11 23.19 34.31
C ALA A 580 1.59 22.94 34.58
N ALA A 581 2.42 23.94 34.28
CA ALA A 581 3.85 23.87 34.52
C ALA A 581 4.33 25.19 35.13
N ARG A 582 5.33 25.11 35.99
CA ARG A 582 6.02 26.24 36.59
C ARG A 582 7.51 25.95 36.59
N LYS A 583 8.28 26.90 36.05
CA LYS A 583 9.74 26.84 36.10
C LYS A 583 10.27 27.22 37.48
N LYS A 584 11.47 26.72 37.80
CA LYS A 584 12.19 27.13 39.00
C LYS A 584 12.47 28.63 39.05
N ASP A 585 12.36 29.22 40.24
CA ASP A 585 12.67 30.63 40.46
C ASP A 585 14.13 30.96 40.10
N GLY A 586 14.31 32.05 39.36
CA GLY A 586 15.62 32.49 38.88
C GLY A 586 16.08 31.84 37.55
N GLN A 587 15.35 30.85 37.02
CA GLN A 587 15.66 30.25 35.72
C GLN A 587 14.84 30.87 34.57
N THR A 588 15.40 30.82 33.36
CA THR A 588 14.71 31.32 32.14
C THR A 588 13.78 30.28 31.55
N VAL A 589 14.17 29.00 31.59
CA VAL A 589 13.50 27.84 30.99
C VAL A 589 13.38 26.72 32.04
N SER A 590 12.36 25.88 31.93
CA SER A 590 12.18 24.71 32.79
C SER A 590 13.00 23.51 32.28
N GLY A 591 13.51 22.69 33.20
CA GLY A 591 14.12 21.39 32.91
C GLY A 591 13.09 20.33 32.49
N ASP A 592 11.82 20.51 32.83
CA ASP A 592 10.72 19.63 32.45
C ASP A 592 10.25 19.91 31.01
N THR A 593 10.07 18.84 30.23
CA THR A 593 9.40 18.90 28.91
C THR A 593 8.28 17.87 28.84
N GLY A 594 7.05 18.34 28.60
CA GLY A 594 5.89 17.49 28.34
C GLY A 594 5.45 17.55 26.89
N ALA A 595 4.95 16.43 26.35
CA ALA A 595 4.34 16.38 25.03
C ALA A 595 3.19 15.37 24.99
N TRP A 596 2.24 15.58 24.08
CA TRP A 596 1.23 14.57 23.77
C TRP A 596 0.97 14.57 22.27
N PHE A 597 0.72 13.38 21.73
CA PHE A 597 0.36 13.24 20.33
C PHE A 597 -0.48 11.98 20.12
N LYS A 598 -1.36 12.04 19.12
CA LYS A 598 -2.19 10.91 18.69
C LYS A 598 -1.64 10.35 17.38
N LEU A 599 -1.53 9.03 17.29
CA LEU A 599 -1.22 8.32 16.07
C LEU A 599 -2.48 8.02 15.25
N ASP A 600 -2.30 7.77 13.95
CA ASP A 600 -3.38 7.39 13.04
C ASP A 600 -4.12 6.11 13.46
N ASP A 601 -3.44 5.24 14.23
CA ASP A 601 -3.99 3.98 14.72
C ASP A 601 -4.88 4.16 15.96
N GLY A 602 -5.06 5.39 16.46
CA GLY A 602 -5.85 5.70 17.65
C GLY A 602 -5.09 5.54 18.97
N SER A 603 -3.79 5.24 18.93
CA SER A 603 -2.93 5.31 20.12
C SER A 603 -2.64 6.77 20.47
N LEU A 604 -3.01 7.19 21.68
CA LEU A 604 -2.61 8.45 22.28
C LEU A 604 -1.36 8.23 23.14
N TYR A 605 -0.32 9.03 22.90
CA TYR A 605 0.88 9.05 23.72
C TYR A 605 0.95 10.36 24.49
N VAL A 606 1.35 10.25 25.75
CA VAL A 606 1.57 11.38 26.65
C VAL A 606 2.90 11.16 27.35
N LEU A 607 3.75 12.16 27.31
CA LEU A 607 5.15 12.10 27.70
C LEU A 607 5.45 13.22 28.67
N LEU A 608 6.18 12.89 29.72
CA LEU A 608 6.81 13.85 30.60
C LEU A 608 8.25 13.40 30.81
N CYS A 609 9.18 14.26 30.41
CA CYS A 609 10.61 14.06 30.61
C CYS A 609 11.14 15.17 31.51
N ASP A 610 11.90 14.79 32.52
CA ASP A 610 12.57 15.72 33.42
C ASP A 610 14.10 15.50 33.31
N GLY A 611 14.79 16.56 32.89
CA GLY A 611 16.23 16.56 32.68
C GLY A 611 16.95 16.93 33.97
N MET A 612 18.02 16.21 34.31
CA MET A 612 18.77 16.47 35.53
C MET A 612 19.20 17.95 35.68
N GLY A 613 18.75 18.59 36.77
CA GLY A 613 19.08 19.96 37.11
C GLY A 613 17.94 20.93 36.79
N SER A 614 18.25 22.20 36.52
CA SER A 614 17.24 23.19 36.12
C SER A 614 17.85 24.19 35.14
N GLY A 615 17.03 24.81 34.30
CA GLY A 615 17.47 25.80 33.32
C GLY A 615 17.79 25.21 31.94
N PRO A 616 18.52 25.95 31.07
CA PRO A 616 18.64 25.63 29.65
C PRO A 616 19.23 24.24 29.33
N ALA A 617 20.27 23.81 30.05
CA ALA A 617 20.90 22.51 29.79
C ALA A 617 19.96 21.33 30.10
N ALA A 618 19.23 21.40 31.22
CA ALA A 618 18.22 20.39 31.57
C ALA A 618 17.06 20.36 30.55
N GLY A 619 16.62 21.54 30.09
CA GLY A 619 15.59 21.66 29.06
C GLY A 619 16.04 21.14 27.69
N GLU A 620 17.31 21.30 27.31
CA GLU A 620 17.86 20.71 26.08
C GLU A 620 17.86 19.17 26.14
N ASP A 621 18.14 18.58 27.30
CA ASP A 621 18.15 17.13 27.49
C ASP A 621 16.74 16.53 27.46
N SER A 622 15.80 17.12 28.20
CA SER A 622 14.41 16.66 28.21
C SER A 622 13.71 16.87 26.86
N SER A 623 13.95 18.00 26.19
CA SER A 623 13.38 18.26 24.86
C SER A 623 13.95 17.34 23.78
N LEU A 624 15.25 17.00 23.83
CA LEU A 624 15.83 16.01 22.93
C LEU A 624 15.19 14.64 23.12
N ALA A 625 15.04 14.18 24.36
CA ALA A 625 14.42 12.90 24.67
C ALA A 625 12.98 12.83 24.16
N VAL A 626 12.17 13.87 24.40
CA VAL A 626 10.79 13.98 23.90
C VAL A 626 10.76 13.94 22.38
N ARG A 627 11.59 14.74 21.70
CA ARG A 627 11.61 14.82 20.23
C ARG A 627 11.97 13.49 19.59
N LEU A 628 13.01 12.82 20.09
CA LEU A 628 13.41 11.51 19.56
C LEU A 628 12.31 10.47 19.82
N LEU A 629 11.79 10.41 21.04
CA LEU A 629 10.76 9.42 21.39
C LEU A 629 9.49 9.61 20.56
N GLU A 630 9.07 10.86 20.33
CA GLU A 630 7.98 11.19 19.43
C GLU A 630 8.23 10.69 18.00
N GLN A 631 9.42 10.94 17.44
CA GLN A 631 9.76 10.47 16.09
C GLN A 631 9.74 8.94 15.97
N PHE A 632 10.31 8.22 16.94
CA PHE A 632 10.31 6.76 16.97
C PHE A 632 8.88 6.20 17.08
N LEU A 633 8.06 6.76 17.95
CA LEU A 633 6.67 6.33 18.15
C LEU A 633 5.80 6.64 16.92
N ARG A 634 5.97 7.81 16.30
CA ARG A 634 5.28 8.17 15.04
C ARG A 634 5.67 7.27 13.87
N ALA A 635 6.92 6.80 13.85
CA ALA A 635 7.38 5.80 12.89
C ALA A 635 6.77 4.40 13.11
N GLY A 636 6.04 4.20 14.21
CA GLY A 636 5.41 2.91 14.56
C GLY A 636 6.34 1.93 15.26
N ILE A 637 7.49 2.40 15.78
CA ILE A 637 8.38 1.56 16.58
C ILE A 637 7.70 1.29 17.95
N PRO A 638 7.67 0.03 18.42
CA PRO A 638 7.09 -0.29 19.73
C PRO A 638 7.73 0.53 20.86
N ALA A 639 6.90 1.01 21.79
CA ALA A 639 7.32 1.93 22.86
C ALA A 639 8.51 1.41 23.68
N GLU A 640 8.50 0.14 24.08
CA GLU A 640 9.62 -0.47 24.82
C GLU A 640 10.92 -0.46 24.03
N THR A 641 10.85 -0.73 22.73
CA THR A 641 12.03 -0.71 21.86
C THR A 641 12.53 0.71 21.67
N ALA A 642 11.65 1.66 21.41
CA ALA A 642 12.00 3.08 21.26
C ALA A 642 12.68 3.62 22.52
N LEU A 643 12.10 3.33 23.69
CA LEU A 643 12.64 3.76 24.97
C LEU A 643 14.01 3.13 25.26
N ARG A 644 14.18 1.82 25.03
CA ARG A 644 15.48 1.15 25.21
C ARG A 644 16.54 1.74 24.30
N THR A 645 16.21 2.00 23.03
CA THR A 645 17.13 2.62 22.07
C THR A 645 17.53 4.03 22.51
N ILE A 646 16.59 4.84 22.95
CA ILE A 646 16.88 6.20 23.43
C ILE A 646 17.66 6.18 24.74
N SER A 647 17.33 5.30 25.69
CA SER A 647 18.07 5.15 26.94
C SER A 647 19.54 4.79 26.71
N SER A 648 19.80 3.83 25.81
CA SER A 648 21.16 3.48 25.40
C SER A 648 21.89 4.64 24.71
N ALA A 649 21.18 5.43 23.88
CA ALA A 649 21.76 6.61 23.24
C ALA A 649 22.06 7.73 24.25
N LEU A 650 21.17 7.97 25.20
CA LEU A 650 21.36 8.96 26.28
C LEU A 650 22.50 8.54 27.21
N ALA A 651 22.71 7.25 27.45
CA ALA A 651 23.83 6.76 28.26
C ALA A 651 25.19 7.14 27.66
N LEU A 652 25.34 6.98 26.34
CA LEU A 652 26.55 7.37 25.61
C LEU A 652 26.81 8.88 25.68
N ARG A 653 25.74 9.69 25.76
CA ARG A 653 25.84 11.14 25.94
C ARG A 653 26.19 11.50 27.39
N GLY A 654 25.55 10.84 28.36
CA GLY A 654 25.77 11.02 29.80
C GLY A 654 27.21 10.78 30.23
N GLU A 655 27.93 9.84 29.61
CA GLU A 655 29.37 9.63 29.85
C GLU A 655 30.26 10.82 29.43
N SER A 656 29.79 11.71 28.55
CA SER A 656 30.55 12.87 28.05
C SER A 656 30.18 14.18 28.72
N ALA A 657 28.88 14.42 28.94
CA ALA A 657 28.37 15.70 29.43
C ALA A 657 27.88 15.63 30.89
N GLY A 658 27.70 14.42 31.45
CA GLY A 658 27.05 14.24 32.75
C GLY A 658 25.57 14.62 32.66
N GLY A 659 24.71 13.69 32.23
CA GLY A 659 23.28 13.97 32.01
C GLY A 659 22.47 12.69 31.92
N PHE A 660 21.42 12.59 32.72
CA PHE A 660 20.37 11.59 32.62
C PHE A 660 19.01 12.27 32.66
N THR A 661 18.01 11.63 32.07
CA THR A 661 16.67 12.19 31.93
C THR A 661 15.69 11.16 32.44
N THR A 662 14.77 11.56 33.31
CA THR A 662 13.65 10.70 33.70
C THR A 662 12.63 10.70 32.56
N ILE A 663 12.01 9.55 32.29
CA ILE A 663 11.00 9.43 31.23
C ILE A 663 9.76 8.76 31.80
N ASP A 664 8.63 9.49 31.78
CA ASP A 664 7.29 8.97 32.04
C ASP A 664 6.51 8.96 30.73
N LEU A 665 6.24 7.78 30.19
CA LEU A 665 5.50 7.60 28.94
C LEU A 665 4.20 6.85 29.21
N LEU A 666 3.08 7.48 28.91
CA LEU A 666 1.76 6.89 28.92
C LEU A 666 1.28 6.65 27.49
N ARG A 667 0.85 5.42 27.21
CA ARG A 667 0.17 5.03 25.98
C ARG A 667 -1.26 4.65 26.30
N LEU A 668 -2.23 5.24 25.61
CA LEU A 668 -3.66 4.95 25.74
C LEU A 668 -4.24 4.58 24.38
N ASP A 669 -4.84 3.39 24.27
CA ASP A 669 -5.59 2.98 23.09
C ASP A 669 -7.04 3.47 23.19
N LEU A 670 -7.39 4.44 22.33
CA LEU A 670 -8.71 5.06 22.29
C LEU A 670 -9.80 4.16 21.67
N PHE A 671 -9.46 2.97 21.16
CA PHE A 671 -10.44 1.97 20.76
C PHE A 671 -10.86 1.05 21.89
N THR A 672 -9.92 0.63 22.74
CA THR A 672 -10.16 -0.39 23.77
C THR A 672 -10.22 0.17 25.19
N GLY A 673 -9.68 1.38 25.41
CA GLY A 673 -9.45 1.95 26.74
C GLY A 673 -8.25 1.32 27.46
N SER A 674 -7.42 0.53 26.78
CA SER A 674 -6.23 -0.08 27.38
C SER A 674 -5.11 0.95 27.49
N MET A 675 -4.43 0.97 28.64
CA MET A 675 -3.39 1.93 28.99
C MET A 675 -2.11 1.20 29.42
N TRP A 676 -0.98 1.69 28.96
CA TRP A 676 0.35 1.27 29.39
C TRP A 676 1.11 2.46 29.93
N VAL A 677 1.73 2.30 31.10
CA VAL A 677 2.59 3.30 31.73
C VAL A 677 4.00 2.74 31.74
N TYR A 678 4.92 3.46 31.12
CA TYR A 678 6.34 3.13 31.00
C TYR A 678 7.15 4.13 31.82
N LYS A 679 8.01 3.65 32.72
CA LYS A 679 8.81 4.51 33.61
C LYS A 679 10.31 4.22 33.54
N TYR A 680 11.10 5.30 33.43
CA TYR A 680 12.54 5.33 33.65
C TYR A 680 12.87 6.40 34.70
N GLY A 681 13.09 5.98 35.95
CA GLY A 681 13.45 6.89 37.04
C GLY A 681 12.47 8.03 37.33
N ALA A 682 11.26 7.97 36.75
CA ALA A 682 10.29 9.04 36.81
C ALA A 682 9.44 9.00 38.08
N ALA A 683 8.88 10.16 38.44
CA ALA A 683 7.97 10.31 39.56
C ALA A 683 6.69 9.44 39.42
N PRO A 684 5.95 9.22 40.52
CA PRO A 684 4.77 8.35 40.52
C PRO A 684 3.64 8.89 39.62
N THR A 685 2.95 8.00 38.89
CA THR A 685 1.69 8.33 38.19
C THR A 685 0.51 7.92 39.06
N TYR A 686 -0.54 8.74 39.10
CA TYR A 686 -1.75 8.47 39.86
C TYR A 686 -2.93 8.22 38.92
N VAL A 687 -3.69 7.17 39.19
CA VAL A 687 -4.90 6.82 38.42
C VAL A 687 -6.10 6.86 39.35
N ARG A 688 -7.10 7.67 39.01
CA ARG A 688 -8.35 7.78 39.75
C ARG A 688 -9.46 7.02 39.03
N LYS A 689 -10.01 6.03 39.72
CA LYS A 689 -11.19 5.27 39.32
C LYS A 689 -12.32 5.52 40.31
N GLY A 690 -13.29 6.34 39.91
CA GLY A 690 -14.30 6.87 40.83
C GLY A 690 -13.66 7.69 41.96
N LYS A 691 -13.69 7.15 43.19
CA LYS A 691 -13.05 7.76 44.38
C LYS A 691 -11.70 7.12 44.76
N ALA A 692 -11.37 5.97 44.20
CA ALA A 692 -10.13 5.27 44.51
C ALA A 692 -8.98 5.84 43.69
N VAL A 693 -7.87 6.18 44.34
CA VAL A 693 -6.63 6.63 43.69
C VAL A 693 -5.58 5.54 43.84
N THR A 694 -5.11 5.00 42.72
CA THR A 694 -4.03 4.02 42.64
C THR A 694 -2.74 4.74 42.25
N ARG A 695 -1.65 4.45 42.96
CA ARG A 695 -0.31 4.95 42.65
C ARG A 695 0.49 3.92 41.88
N ILE A 696 1.17 4.36 40.83
CA ILE A 696 2.05 3.57 39.97
C ILE A 696 3.46 4.13 40.10
N THR A 697 4.41 3.29 40.53
CA THR A 697 5.84 3.63 40.66
C THR A 697 6.70 2.67 39.87
N GLY A 698 7.85 3.15 39.40
CA GLY A 698 8.90 2.33 38.82
C GLY A 698 10.06 2.09 39.79
N ALA A 699 10.81 1.02 39.56
CA ALA A 699 12.11 0.73 40.18
C ALA A 699 13.29 0.95 39.20
N SER A 700 12.99 1.21 37.92
CA SER A 700 13.97 1.45 36.86
C SER A 700 14.73 2.74 37.08
N LEU A 701 16.04 2.71 36.81
CA LEU A 701 16.89 3.90 36.86
C LEU A 701 16.52 4.91 35.76
N PRO A 702 16.82 6.20 35.93
CA PRO A 702 16.66 7.21 34.88
C PRO A 702 17.40 6.83 33.59
N ALA A 703 16.86 7.27 32.45
CA ALA A 703 17.46 6.99 31.15
C ALA A 703 18.84 7.64 31.06
N GLY A 704 19.86 6.85 30.70
CA GLY A 704 21.25 7.29 30.61
C GLY A 704 22.16 6.90 31.78
N LEU A 705 21.63 6.35 32.89
CA LEU A 705 22.44 5.91 34.04
C LEU A 705 22.84 4.42 34.03
N SER A 706 22.20 3.60 33.19
CA SER A 706 22.45 2.15 33.19
C SER A 706 23.78 1.81 32.52
N ALA A 707 24.73 1.24 33.27
CA ALA A 707 25.94 0.63 32.71
C ALA A 707 25.61 -0.76 32.13
N GLY A 708 25.39 -0.85 30.81
CA GLY A 708 25.12 -2.12 30.11
C GLY A 708 24.01 -2.02 29.05
N GLU A 709 23.48 -3.16 28.59
CA GLU A 709 22.26 -3.21 27.77
C GLU A 709 21.18 -2.40 28.49
N GLY A 710 20.79 -1.23 27.94
CA GLY A 710 19.89 -0.29 28.61
C GLY A 710 18.71 -1.01 29.25
N GLY A 711 18.55 -0.84 30.58
CA GLY A 711 17.56 -1.58 31.36
C GLY A 711 16.17 -1.45 30.75
N SER A 712 15.34 -2.48 30.86
CA SER A 712 13.94 -2.43 30.40
C SER A 712 13.15 -1.40 31.21
N PRO A 713 12.20 -0.66 30.59
CA PRO A 713 11.31 0.20 31.36
C PRO A 713 10.43 -0.62 32.29
N ASP A 714 10.01 -0.04 33.41
CA ASP A 714 8.89 -0.62 34.15
C ASP A 714 7.61 -0.41 33.37
N VAL A 715 6.89 -1.50 33.11
CA VAL A 715 5.64 -1.48 32.35
C VAL A 715 4.49 -1.86 33.25
N THR A 716 3.55 -0.94 33.44
CA THR A 716 2.28 -1.22 34.12
C THR A 716 1.13 -1.12 33.13
N THR A 717 0.31 -2.17 33.04
CA THR A 717 -0.86 -2.21 32.14
C THR A 717 -2.15 -2.10 32.93
N LEU A 718 -3.05 -1.22 32.50
CA LEU A 718 -4.35 -0.95 33.11
C LEU A 718 -5.40 -0.77 32.03
N LYS A 719 -6.67 -0.88 32.40
CA LYS A 719 -7.80 -0.54 31.51
C LYS A 719 -8.61 0.58 32.14
N LEU A 720 -8.87 1.64 31.38
CA LEU A 720 -9.64 2.79 31.82
C LEU A 720 -11.11 2.65 31.44
N GLU A 721 -11.98 3.17 32.31
CA GLU A 721 -13.40 3.34 32.06
C GLU A 721 -13.74 4.83 31.88
N PRO A 722 -14.77 5.17 31.09
CA PRO A 722 -15.18 6.57 30.91
C PRO A 722 -15.45 7.25 32.27
N GLY A 723 -14.79 8.39 32.50
CA GLY A 723 -14.80 9.11 33.77
C GLY A 723 -13.49 8.97 34.57
N ASP A 724 -12.67 7.96 34.27
CA ASP A 724 -11.37 7.78 34.91
C ASP A 724 -10.42 8.95 34.57
N MET A 725 -9.55 9.27 35.53
CA MET A 725 -8.52 10.29 35.35
C MET A 725 -7.13 9.73 35.63
N VAL A 726 -6.14 10.26 34.93
CA VAL A 726 -4.72 9.92 35.12
C VAL A 726 -3.94 11.21 35.34
N LEU A 727 -3.07 11.21 36.34
CA LEU A 727 -2.23 12.35 36.71
C LEU A 727 -0.76 11.93 36.62
N LEU A 728 -0.02 12.59 35.74
CA LEU A 728 1.44 12.54 35.66
C LEU A 728 1.99 13.81 36.31
N VAL A 729 3.07 13.66 37.06
CA VAL A 729 3.72 14.76 37.77
C VAL A 729 5.23 14.62 37.66
N SER A 730 5.96 15.73 37.69
CA SER A 730 7.41 15.71 37.92
C SER A 730 7.73 15.56 39.41
N ASP A 731 8.98 15.26 39.71
CA ASP A 731 9.48 15.14 41.08
C ASP A 731 9.36 16.45 41.87
N GLY A 732 9.44 17.61 41.22
CA GLY A 732 9.18 18.92 41.82
C GLY A 732 7.73 19.13 42.28
N VAL A 733 6.79 18.24 41.95
CA VAL A 733 5.41 18.24 42.49
C VAL A 733 5.21 17.09 43.48
N ALA A 734 5.66 15.88 43.15
CA ALA A 734 5.49 14.72 44.03
C ALA A 734 6.37 14.80 45.29
N GLY A 735 7.55 15.39 45.19
CA GLY A 735 8.57 15.44 46.23
C GLY A 735 9.14 14.06 46.60
N GLY A 736 10.06 14.04 47.57
CA GLY A 736 10.61 12.80 48.16
C GLY A 736 9.84 12.27 49.39
N GLY A 737 8.77 12.96 49.82
CA GLY A 737 8.02 12.69 51.06
C GLY A 737 6.66 11.99 50.86
N GLU A 738 5.76 12.14 51.83
CA GLU A 738 4.41 11.56 51.77
C GLU A 738 3.53 12.27 50.73
N ASP A 739 3.02 11.51 49.77
CA ASP A 739 2.19 11.96 48.65
C ASP A 739 0.68 11.96 48.98
N GLN A 740 0.32 11.82 50.26
CA GLN A 740 -1.06 11.68 50.72
C GLN A 740 -1.90 12.91 50.36
N TRP A 741 -1.36 14.12 50.52
CA TRP A 741 -2.04 15.36 50.18
C TRP A 741 -2.45 15.43 48.70
N LEU A 742 -1.60 14.90 47.81
CA LEU A 742 -1.81 14.89 46.37
C LEU A 742 -2.92 13.89 46.02
N ARG A 743 -2.93 12.72 46.65
CA ARG A 743 -4.00 11.73 46.49
C ARG A 743 -5.33 12.24 47.02
N ASP A 744 -5.34 12.92 48.16
CA ASP A 744 -6.55 13.48 48.77
C ASP A 744 -7.13 14.59 47.89
N MET A 745 -6.29 15.50 47.37
CA MET A 745 -6.71 16.53 46.41
C MET A 745 -7.22 15.91 45.10
N PHE A 746 -6.51 14.93 44.54
CA PHE A 746 -6.91 14.27 43.30
C PHE A 746 -8.22 13.50 43.45
N SER A 747 -8.46 12.86 44.61
CA SER A 747 -9.69 12.12 44.89
C SER A 747 -10.90 13.02 45.14
N SER A 748 -10.69 14.19 45.76
CA SER A 748 -11.74 15.13 46.16
C SER A 748 -12.16 16.12 45.07
N PHE A 749 -11.40 16.22 43.97
CA PHE A 749 -11.70 17.13 42.88
C PHE A 749 -13.04 16.80 42.19
N GLN A 750 -13.94 17.79 42.15
CA GLN A 750 -15.24 17.71 41.50
C GLN A 750 -15.39 18.65 40.29
N GLY A 751 -14.33 19.32 39.86
CA GLY A 751 -14.39 20.21 38.70
C GLY A 751 -14.47 19.45 37.37
N ASP A 752 -15.00 20.12 36.35
CA ASP A 752 -15.15 19.55 35.00
C ASP A 752 -13.91 19.73 34.11
N SER A 753 -12.93 20.53 34.54
CA SER A 753 -11.75 20.88 33.75
C SER A 753 -10.49 20.20 34.31
N PRO A 754 -9.86 19.28 33.54
CA PRO A 754 -8.55 18.72 33.90
C PRO A 754 -7.46 19.80 34.07
N LYS A 755 -7.60 20.93 33.37
CA LYS A 755 -6.67 22.06 33.44
C LYS A 755 -6.74 22.74 34.81
N ASP A 756 -7.95 22.93 35.34
CA ASP A 756 -8.16 23.61 36.62
C ASP A 756 -7.57 22.79 37.76
N LEU A 757 -7.69 21.45 37.68
CA LEU A 757 -7.03 20.52 38.59
C LEU A 757 -5.51 20.61 38.51
N ALA A 758 -4.94 20.64 37.30
CA ALA A 758 -3.50 20.79 37.11
C ALA A 758 -2.99 22.12 37.72
N CYS A 759 -3.70 23.23 37.49
CA CYS A 759 -3.36 24.53 38.07
C CYS A 759 -3.45 24.53 39.61
N ALA A 760 -4.50 23.93 40.17
CA ALA A 760 -4.68 23.84 41.62
C ALA A 760 -3.55 23.01 42.28
N LEU A 761 -3.15 21.90 41.66
CA LEU A 761 -2.04 21.06 42.13
C LEU A 761 -0.71 21.83 42.16
N ILE A 762 -0.41 22.60 41.10
CA ILE A 762 0.81 23.42 41.05
C ILE A 762 0.77 24.55 42.09
N GLN A 763 -0.38 25.20 42.30
CA GLN A 763 -0.52 26.26 43.31
C GLN A 763 -0.35 25.73 44.74
N GLU A 764 -0.98 24.61 45.08
CA GLU A 764 -0.85 24.03 46.43
C GLU A 764 0.58 23.52 46.68
N SER A 765 1.27 23.04 45.64
CA SER A 765 2.67 22.61 45.76
C SER A 765 3.62 23.74 46.17
N ASP A 766 3.26 25.01 45.96
CA ASP A 766 4.04 26.18 46.41
C ASP A 766 4.10 26.30 47.93
N GLY A 767 3.09 25.80 48.64
CA GLY A 767 2.98 25.92 50.10
C GLY A 767 3.60 24.75 50.87
N LYS A 768 4.21 23.77 50.19
CA LYS A 768 4.76 22.54 50.79
C LYS A 768 6.29 22.54 50.80
N GLU A 769 6.90 21.70 51.65
CA GLU A 769 8.37 21.49 51.74
C GLU A 769 8.96 20.77 50.51
N VAL A 770 8.45 21.05 49.31
CA VAL A 770 9.05 20.62 48.05
C VAL A 770 9.99 21.74 47.62
N GLY A 771 11.30 21.44 47.57
CA GLY A 771 12.34 22.44 47.28
C GLY A 771 12.09 23.26 46.01
N PRO A 772 12.85 24.35 45.79
CA PRO A 772 12.71 25.16 44.58
C PRO A 772 13.18 24.33 43.37
N ASP A 773 12.23 23.76 42.64
CA ASP A 773 12.48 22.96 41.45
C ASP A 773 11.47 23.24 40.33
N ASP A 774 11.72 22.67 39.17
CA ASP A 774 10.79 22.66 38.05
C ASP A 774 9.56 21.78 38.37
N ARG A 775 8.35 22.28 38.09
CA ARG A 775 7.10 21.64 38.49
C ARG A 775 6.16 21.49 37.32
N THR A 776 5.79 20.26 37.00
CA THR A 776 4.85 19.96 35.93
C THR A 776 3.81 18.96 36.39
N ALA A 777 2.54 19.27 36.11
CA ALA A 777 1.40 18.39 36.35
C ALA A 777 0.56 18.26 35.07
N LEU A 778 0.32 17.02 34.66
CA LEU A 778 -0.48 16.70 33.49
C LEU A 778 -1.62 15.77 33.90
N VAL A 779 -2.84 16.21 33.65
CA VAL A 779 -4.08 15.48 33.95
C VAL A 779 -4.73 15.04 32.65
N LEU A 780 -5.06 13.76 32.54
CA LEU A 780 -5.86 13.18 31.46
C LEU A 780 -7.19 12.72 32.02
N ARG A 781 -8.30 13.15 31.41
CA ARG A 781 -9.62 12.58 31.65
C ARG A 781 -10.04 11.72 30.47
N PHE A 782 -10.40 10.47 30.73
CA PHE A 782 -10.90 9.55 29.73
C PHE A 782 -12.43 9.65 29.63
N SER A 783 -12.98 9.71 28.42
CA SER A 783 -14.41 9.93 28.18
C SER A 783 -14.88 9.22 26.91
N ARG A 784 -16.19 8.98 26.78
CA ARG A 784 -16.76 8.51 25.51
C ARG A 784 -16.82 9.66 24.51
N GLN A 785 -16.53 9.35 23.25
CA GLN A 785 -16.76 10.30 22.17
C GLN A 785 -18.25 10.32 21.85
N GLU A 786 -18.90 11.48 21.99
CA GLU A 786 -20.27 11.66 21.50
C GLU A 786 -20.27 11.73 19.98
N SER A 787 -21.12 10.91 19.34
CA SER A 787 -21.17 10.64 17.89
C SER A 787 -22.02 11.61 17.08
#